data_AF-A0A1F7I4H3-F1
#
_entry.id   AF-A0A1F7I4H3-F1
#
_cell.length_a   1.000
_cell.length_b   1.000
_cell.length_c   1.000
_cell.angle_alpha   90.00
_cell.angle_beta   90.00
_cell.angle_gamma   90.00
#
_symmetry.space_group_name_H-M   'P 1'
#
loop_
_entity.id
_entity.type
_entity.pdbx_description
1 polymer ?
#
loop_
_entity_poly.entity_id
_entity_poly.type
_entity_poly.pdbx_seq_one_letter_code
_entity_poly.pdbx_strand_id
1 'polypeptide(L)'
;MYLKQNFIIFSSLFLFCIFSFKVQAVTTTNLTDISAINDLKISKESQSIRLDWSSINGASSYNVYRSTNPYFTPTESERITNTKEPTFSEPVTADNHYYLVRPVSEIKEGEDSNRVGIFNYILYKTASTSYNWIAMPLTVKEISLASDLAVYIKNNSNGNVAILSISSWDNLTQSYHSYLPQTNSGDFHITPQNPYRIEVDVKEASTAIFTLVGDVPKVGSNQDTLRETAGTDYNWIMLPLESLDINASQLAADIENNSSNKVKVEVVSQWNAIAQNYSTYTILPFVTGDFKLKNGYPYRVAVDIIITDNTLWPSIGSIITPTITPTPPEYPHQPLCDTQPKGDFNCDGKIDEQDYQIWKCEYLNGGKCEEFKTKLNADIYPVQNNLLGDGIVDLIEFEIWRRNATIVEPSIVPTITLTITPTPLFTITPIIIPTATPTPITPTPTLTVTPSITPTPTPTPLTKLQAFVTEPKYNGDLIGEAQKVGFGNVGGGLEAADFICNKLARDKNLTGNFRAWLSSSLVNARGRFSVTNLPVYNASNNQLLLNSINELTQCPNSSAGTNCLQSAFYSKTDQYAWTNTRTDGYINGNNISYSCDNWTTAVDYYEGLGGWTDHVGFQWTNAVYRKRCNTLNSLYCIESPL
;
A
#
# COMPACT_ATOMS: atom_id res chain seq x y z
N MET A 1 -31.34 71.88 -51.02
CA MET A 1 -32.11 73.12 -51.21
C MET A 1 -32.80 73.42 -49.87
N TYR A 2 -32.08 73.88 -48.83
CA TYR A 2 -31.61 75.27 -48.55
C TYR A 2 -32.76 76.18 -48.05
N LEU A 3 -32.70 77.02 -46.99
CA LEU A 3 -31.68 77.57 -46.02
C LEU A 3 -32.48 78.14 -44.76
N LYS A 4 -31.99 78.60 -43.57
CA LYS A 4 -30.69 78.66 -42.81
C LYS A 4 -30.83 79.50 -41.49
N GLN A 5 -30.03 79.22 -40.43
CA GLN A 5 -29.68 80.11 -39.26
C GLN A 5 -30.81 80.39 -38.19
N ASN A 6 -30.59 80.50 -36.86
CA ASN A 6 -29.70 81.29 -35.94
C ASN A 6 -30.22 82.73 -35.65
N PHE A 7 -30.01 83.43 -34.50
CA PHE A 7 -29.23 83.26 -33.23
C PHE A 7 -29.84 84.20 -32.13
N ILE A 8 -29.23 84.25 -30.92
CA ILE A 8 -29.24 85.33 -29.87
C ILE A 8 -30.43 85.32 -28.86
N ILE A 9 -30.32 85.22 -27.52
CA ILE A 9 -29.44 85.80 -26.43
C ILE A 9 -30.04 87.14 -25.89
N PHE A 10 -30.30 87.40 -24.59
CA PHE A 10 -30.05 86.69 -23.30
C PHE A 10 -31.06 87.12 -22.19
N SER A 11 -31.02 86.50 -20.99
CA SER A 11 -31.59 87.07 -19.73
C SER A 11 -30.97 86.40 -18.47
N SER A 12 -31.23 86.96 -17.28
CA SER A 12 -30.50 86.70 -16.02
C SER A 12 -31.40 86.99 -14.79
N LEU A 13 -31.13 86.53 -13.54
CA LEU A 13 -30.02 85.71 -12.99
C LEU A 13 -30.48 85.05 -11.67
N PHE A 14 -30.18 83.76 -11.44
CA PHE A 14 -29.83 83.22 -10.11
C PHE A 14 -29.19 81.82 -10.26
N LEU A 15 -28.01 81.59 -9.67
CA LEU A 15 -27.17 80.43 -9.98
C LEU A 15 -27.16 79.39 -8.84
N PHE A 16 -28.06 78.41 -8.90
CA PHE A 16 -27.88 77.16 -8.15
C PHE A 16 -26.89 76.27 -8.91
N CYS A 17 -25.69 76.03 -8.35
CA CYS A 17 -24.70 75.12 -8.92
C CYS A 17 -25.11 73.65 -8.72
N ILE A 18 -26.13 73.20 -9.45
CA ILE A 18 -26.34 71.79 -9.73
C ILE A 18 -25.22 71.35 -10.67
N PHE A 19 -24.12 70.84 -10.10
CA PHE A 19 -23.17 70.04 -10.87
C PHE A 19 -23.90 68.77 -11.33
N SER A 20 -24.44 68.83 -12.55
CA SER A 20 -24.98 67.65 -13.23
C SER A 20 -23.80 66.77 -13.63
N PHE A 21 -23.28 66.02 -12.66
CA PHE A 21 -22.54 64.81 -12.93
C PHE A 21 -23.49 63.90 -13.72
N LYS A 22 -23.34 63.92 -15.04
CA LYS A 22 -23.63 62.71 -15.80
C LYS A 22 -22.69 61.66 -15.25
N VAL A 23 -23.23 60.83 -14.35
CA VAL A 23 -22.76 59.46 -14.21
C VAL A 23 -23.03 58.80 -15.55
N GLN A 24 -22.10 59.02 -16.48
CA GLN A 24 -21.85 58.09 -17.56
C GLN A 24 -21.72 56.75 -16.83
N ALA A 25 -22.66 55.83 -17.08
CA ALA A 25 -22.54 54.51 -16.49
C ALA A 25 -21.21 53.95 -16.99
N VAL A 26 -20.22 53.91 -16.10
CA VAL A 26 -19.06 53.05 -16.30
C VAL A 26 -19.66 51.68 -16.31
N THR A 27 -19.90 51.16 -17.52
CA THR A 27 -20.09 49.75 -17.71
C THR A 27 -18.83 49.12 -17.14
N THR A 28 -18.94 48.62 -15.91
CA THR A 28 -18.05 47.59 -15.41
C THR A 28 -18.21 46.45 -16.39
N THR A 29 -17.35 46.47 -17.42
CA THR A 29 -17.07 45.29 -18.22
C THR A 29 -16.72 44.23 -17.20
N ASN A 30 -17.63 43.27 -17.00
CA ASN A 30 -17.31 42.04 -16.29
C ASN A 30 -15.98 41.60 -16.88
N LEU A 31 -14.93 41.53 -16.04
CA LEU A 31 -13.62 41.11 -16.49
C LEU A 31 -13.82 39.70 -17.07
N THR A 32 -13.82 39.60 -18.39
CA THR A 32 -14.36 38.43 -19.08
C THR A 32 -13.45 37.27 -18.78
N ASP A 33 -13.90 36.39 -17.89
CA ASP A 33 -13.05 35.31 -17.43
C ASP A 33 -12.73 34.38 -18.59
N ILE A 34 -11.43 34.12 -18.78
CA ILE A 34 -10.93 33.35 -19.91
C ILE A 34 -11.09 31.87 -19.58
N SER A 35 -12.00 31.21 -20.30
CA SER A 35 -12.38 29.82 -20.05
C SER A 35 -11.19 28.87 -20.11
N ALA A 36 -11.13 27.94 -19.16
CA ALA A 36 -10.17 26.85 -19.14
C ALA A 36 -10.11 26.07 -20.47
N ILE A 37 -8.94 25.50 -20.76
CA ILE A 37 -8.75 24.57 -21.88
C ILE A 37 -9.27 23.20 -21.45
N ASN A 38 -10.34 22.72 -22.09
CA ASN A 38 -11.00 21.46 -21.75
C ASN A 38 -10.66 20.30 -22.71
N ASP A 39 -9.81 20.55 -23.71
CA ASP A 39 -9.52 19.61 -24.79
C ASP A 39 -8.02 19.47 -25.10
N LEU A 40 -7.15 19.78 -24.14
CA LEU A 40 -5.70 19.55 -24.26
C LEU A 40 -5.44 18.07 -24.53
N LYS A 41 -4.72 17.78 -25.60
CA LYS A 41 -4.29 16.42 -25.96
C LYS A 41 -2.78 16.35 -25.99
N ILE A 42 -2.27 15.14 -25.78
CA ILE A 42 -0.88 14.78 -26.09
C ILE A 42 -0.88 13.73 -27.20
N SER A 43 0.11 13.82 -28.08
CA SER A 43 0.46 12.78 -29.04
C SER A 43 1.97 12.55 -29.02
N LYS A 44 2.37 11.33 -29.37
CA LYS A 44 3.77 10.96 -29.52
C LYS A 44 4.10 10.87 -31.02
N GLU A 45 5.12 11.60 -31.43
CA GLU A 45 5.73 11.51 -32.75
C GLU A 45 6.99 10.60 -32.66
N SER A 46 7.83 10.58 -33.70
CA SER A 46 8.99 9.66 -33.73
C SER A 46 10.01 9.94 -32.62
N GLN A 47 10.37 11.22 -32.42
CA GLN A 47 11.33 11.69 -31.40
C GLN A 47 10.82 12.88 -30.57
N SER A 48 9.62 13.38 -30.88
CA SER A 48 8.94 14.49 -30.20
C SER A 48 7.67 14.00 -29.48
N ILE A 49 7.31 14.68 -28.39
CA ILE A 49 5.92 14.74 -27.93
C ILE A 49 5.31 16.07 -28.35
N ARG A 50 4.01 16.05 -28.60
CA ARG A 50 3.26 17.20 -29.11
C ARG A 50 1.99 17.37 -28.29
N LEU A 51 1.78 18.60 -27.82
CA LEU A 51 0.58 19.07 -27.15
C LEU A 51 -0.25 19.90 -28.13
N ASP A 52 -1.56 19.70 -28.17
CA ASP A 52 -2.50 20.50 -28.96
C ASP A 52 -3.78 20.78 -28.16
N TRP A 53 -4.35 21.98 -28.32
CA TRP A 53 -5.59 22.39 -27.69
C TRP A 53 -6.43 23.31 -28.60
N SER A 54 -7.67 23.59 -28.23
CA SER A 54 -8.49 24.60 -28.91
C SER A 54 -8.13 26.01 -28.45
N SER A 55 -8.04 26.96 -29.40
CA SER A 55 -7.79 28.38 -29.07
C SER A 55 -8.90 28.99 -28.21
N ILE A 56 -8.52 29.65 -27.12
CA ILE A 56 -9.46 30.29 -26.19
C ILE A 56 -9.72 31.75 -26.62
N ASN A 57 -11.00 32.11 -26.74
CA ASN A 57 -11.39 33.50 -27.03
C ASN A 57 -10.99 34.43 -25.87
N GLY A 58 -10.22 35.48 -26.18
CA GLY A 58 -9.67 36.40 -25.17
C GLY A 58 -8.28 36.02 -24.63
N ALA A 59 -7.72 34.87 -25.03
CA ALA A 59 -6.32 34.55 -24.78
C ALA A 59 -5.40 35.25 -25.81
N SER A 60 -4.34 35.89 -25.32
CA SER A 60 -3.25 36.48 -26.11
C SER A 60 -2.04 35.54 -26.24
N SER A 61 -1.92 34.58 -25.32
CA SER A 61 -0.91 33.53 -25.27
C SER A 61 -1.34 32.40 -24.32
N TYR A 62 -0.50 31.38 -24.18
CA TYR A 62 -0.70 30.21 -23.35
C TYR A 62 0.59 29.89 -22.58
N ASN A 63 0.48 29.73 -21.26
CA ASN A 63 1.58 29.24 -20.44
C ASN A 63 1.51 27.70 -20.39
N VAL A 64 2.60 27.04 -20.79
CA VAL A 64 2.71 25.57 -20.77
C VAL A 64 3.56 25.16 -19.57
N TYR A 65 3.02 24.28 -18.75
CA TYR A 65 3.66 23.79 -17.52
C TYR A 65 3.98 22.29 -17.64
N ARG A 66 5.09 21.86 -17.04
CA ARG A 66 5.50 20.45 -16.96
C ARG A 66 6.07 20.12 -15.58
N SER A 67 5.62 19.01 -15.01
CA SER A 67 6.12 18.47 -13.73
C SER A 67 6.27 16.94 -13.79
N THR A 68 7.01 16.36 -12.85
CA THR A 68 7.09 14.89 -12.64
C THR A 68 6.03 14.38 -11.66
N ASN A 69 5.32 15.29 -10.97
CA ASN A 69 4.11 14.99 -10.20
C ASN A 69 2.87 15.17 -11.11
N PRO A 70 1.98 14.18 -11.26
CA PRO A 70 0.78 14.31 -12.11
C PRO A 70 -0.20 15.40 -11.65
N TYR A 71 -0.31 15.62 -10.35
CA TYR A 71 -1.29 16.51 -9.74
C TYR A 71 -0.65 17.78 -9.14
N PHE A 72 0.50 18.20 -9.69
CA PHE A 72 1.23 19.40 -9.30
C PHE A 72 0.38 20.69 -9.39
N THR A 73 0.55 21.61 -8.43
CA THR A 73 0.00 22.97 -8.54
C THR A 73 0.98 23.84 -9.34
N PRO A 74 0.59 24.48 -10.45
CA PRO A 74 1.52 25.19 -11.33
C PRO A 74 2.35 26.28 -10.65
N THR A 75 3.68 26.12 -10.68
CA THR A 75 4.64 27.14 -10.26
C THR A 75 5.36 27.78 -11.45
N GLU A 76 5.87 29.00 -11.25
CA GLU A 76 6.72 29.71 -12.24
C GLU A 76 7.93 28.86 -12.67
N SER A 77 8.50 28.06 -11.76
CA SER A 77 9.59 27.11 -12.02
C SER A 77 9.22 25.92 -12.91
N GLU A 78 7.93 25.58 -13.02
CA GLU A 78 7.43 24.50 -13.87
C GLU A 78 6.94 25.01 -15.23
N ARG A 79 6.91 26.34 -15.46
CA ARG A 79 6.53 26.91 -16.76
C ARG A 79 7.68 26.74 -17.76
N ILE A 80 7.52 25.77 -18.66
CA ILE A 80 8.52 25.47 -19.69
C ILE A 80 8.47 26.44 -20.88
N THR A 81 7.33 27.07 -21.17
CA THR A 81 7.23 28.14 -22.18
C THR A 81 5.98 29.01 -22.04
N ASN A 82 5.98 30.15 -22.74
CA ASN A 82 4.77 30.88 -23.14
C ASN A 82 4.71 30.87 -24.68
N THR A 83 3.59 30.43 -25.25
CA THR A 83 3.36 30.34 -26.70
C THR A 83 2.12 31.13 -27.13
N LYS A 84 2.10 31.63 -28.37
CA LYS A 84 0.90 32.25 -28.96
C LYS A 84 0.03 31.25 -29.73
N GLU A 85 0.65 30.21 -30.27
CA GLU A 85 -0.04 29.15 -30.99
C GLU A 85 -0.63 28.14 -30.00
N PRO A 86 -1.79 27.51 -30.29
CA PRO A 86 -2.46 26.56 -29.40
C PRO A 86 -1.84 25.15 -29.47
N THR A 87 -0.50 25.09 -29.55
CA THR A 87 0.28 23.88 -29.74
C THR A 87 1.70 24.05 -29.16
N PHE A 88 2.31 22.95 -28.74
CA PHE A 88 3.69 22.92 -28.24
C PHE A 88 4.35 21.56 -28.52
N SER A 89 5.66 21.53 -28.75
CA SER A 89 6.41 20.29 -28.95
C SER A 89 7.76 20.33 -28.23
N GLU A 90 8.14 19.19 -27.63
CA GLU A 90 9.47 18.97 -27.05
C GLU A 90 9.97 17.55 -27.36
N PRO A 91 11.28 17.25 -27.21
CA PRO A 91 11.80 15.90 -27.39
C PRO A 91 11.21 14.90 -26.39
N VAL A 92 11.06 13.63 -26.80
CA VAL A 92 10.68 12.54 -25.87
C VAL A 92 11.78 12.37 -24.81
N THR A 93 11.39 12.43 -23.55
CA THR A 93 12.27 12.20 -22.38
C THR A 93 12.11 10.78 -21.83
N ALA A 94 13.09 10.33 -21.04
CA ALA A 94 13.06 9.02 -20.40
C ALA A 94 12.19 8.99 -19.14
N ASP A 95 12.07 10.11 -18.44
CA ASP A 95 11.29 10.25 -17.21
C ASP A 95 9.81 10.54 -17.48
N ASN A 96 8.94 10.10 -16.56
CA ASN A 96 7.51 10.36 -16.63
C ASN A 96 7.24 11.85 -16.37
N HIS A 97 6.44 12.46 -17.24
CA HIS A 97 6.16 13.90 -17.22
C HIS A 97 4.68 14.18 -17.49
N TYR A 98 4.16 15.18 -16.81
CA TYR A 98 2.76 15.56 -16.84
C TYR A 98 2.62 17.05 -17.14
N TYR A 99 1.59 17.40 -17.91
CA TYR A 99 1.46 18.71 -18.54
C TYR A 99 0.09 19.32 -18.28
N LEU A 100 0.05 20.64 -18.23
CA LEU A 100 -1.17 21.43 -18.34
C LEU A 100 -0.85 22.76 -18.99
N VAL A 101 -1.89 23.41 -19.51
CA VAL A 101 -1.79 24.69 -20.19
C VAL A 101 -2.79 25.66 -19.58
N ARG A 102 -2.35 26.87 -19.28
CA ARG A 102 -3.25 27.96 -18.87
C ARG A 102 -3.34 29.01 -19.98
N PRO A 103 -4.55 29.44 -20.39
CA PRO A 103 -4.69 30.60 -21.27
C PRO A 103 -4.28 31.87 -20.52
N VAL A 104 -3.72 32.83 -21.25
CA VAL A 104 -3.24 34.12 -20.69
C VAL A 104 -3.89 35.25 -21.47
N SER A 105 -4.60 36.13 -20.76
CA SER A 105 -5.20 37.37 -21.30
C SER A 105 -4.24 38.54 -21.16
N GLU A 106 -4.65 39.75 -21.58
CA GLU A 106 -3.87 40.98 -21.32
C GLU A 106 -3.76 41.36 -19.83
N ILE A 107 -4.62 40.80 -18.97
CA ILE A 107 -4.78 41.22 -17.56
C ILE A 107 -4.54 40.11 -16.51
N LYS A 108 -4.77 38.84 -16.87
CA LYS A 108 -4.54 37.68 -16.00
C LYS A 108 -4.30 36.39 -16.77
N GLU A 109 -3.68 35.44 -16.09
CA GLU A 109 -3.76 34.01 -16.42
C GLU A 109 -5.13 33.43 -16.05
N GLY A 110 -5.59 32.41 -16.78
CA GLY A 110 -6.82 31.67 -16.52
C GLY A 110 -6.60 30.34 -15.79
N GLU A 111 -7.67 29.58 -15.63
CA GLU A 111 -7.67 28.30 -14.90
C GLU A 111 -6.90 27.17 -15.60
N ASP A 112 -6.52 26.15 -14.82
CA ASP A 112 -5.89 24.91 -15.28
C ASP A 112 -6.68 24.22 -16.40
N SER A 113 -5.97 23.61 -17.35
CA SER A 113 -6.55 22.68 -18.32
C SER A 113 -6.85 21.29 -17.72
N ASN A 114 -7.50 20.41 -18.50
CA ASN A 114 -7.32 18.97 -18.30
C ASN A 114 -5.83 18.59 -18.40
N ARG A 115 -5.42 17.48 -17.76
CA ARG A 115 -4.00 17.15 -17.56
C ARG A 115 -3.49 16.09 -18.53
N VAL A 116 -2.41 16.47 -19.21
CA VAL A 116 -1.49 15.73 -20.08
C VAL A 116 -0.60 14.69 -19.39
N GLY A 117 -0.29 13.52 -19.96
CA GLY A 117 0.74 12.63 -19.40
C GLY A 117 1.62 11.86 -20.41
N ILE A 118 2.86 11.61 -20.01
CA ILE A 118 3.81 10.65 -20.60
C ILE A 118 4.20 9.65 -19.50
N PHE A 119 4.06 8.35 -19.78
CA PHE A 119 4.45 7.28 -18.86
C PHE A 119 5.29 6.22 -19.59
N ASN A 120 6.54 6.03 -19.18
CA ASN A 120 7.49 5.12 -19.81
C ASN A 120 7.60 3.79 -19.04
N TYR A 121 7.54 2.67 -19.78
CA TYR A 121 7.87 1.33 -19.30
C TYR A 121 9.13 0.83 -19.99
N ILE A 122 10.05 0.22 -19.24
CA ILE A 122 11.14 -0.57 -19.81
C ILE A 122 10.62 -1.99 -20.00
N LEU A 123 10.57 -2.45 -21.24
CA LEU A 123 10.21 -3.80 -21.64
C LEU A 123 11.48 -4.65 -21.77
N TYR A 124 11.48 -5.82 -21.14
CA TYR A 124 12.60 -6.75 -21.10
C TYR A 124 12.31 -8.02 -21.89
N LYS A 125 13.32 -8.48 -22.63
CA LYS A 125 13.37 -9.77 -23.30
C LYS A 125 14.44 -10.64 -22.65
N THR A 126 14.09 -11.89 -22.32
CA THR A 126 15.03 -12.86 -21.74
C THR A 126 15.22 -14.07 -22.65
N ALA A 127 16.14 -14.97 -22.29
CA ALA A 127 16.32 -16.26 -22.97
C ALA A 127 15.27 -17.33 -22.59
N SER A 128 14.35 -17.00 -21.68
CA SER A 128 13.24 -17.84 -21.24
C SER A 128 11.91 -17.24 -21.70
N THR A 129 10.91 -17.09 -20.83
CA THR A 129 9.76 -16.22 -21.11
C THR A 129 10.19 -14.76 -21.17
N SER A 130 9.41 -13.92 -21.85
CA SER A 130 9.66 -12.46 -21.91
C SER A 130 8.44 -11.69 -21.40
N TYR A 131 7.90 -12.13 -20.26
CA TYR A 131 6.79 -11.48 -19.59
C TYR A 131 7.24 -10.19 -18.92
N ASN A 132 6.44 -9.15 -19.13
CA ASN A 132 6.50 -7.85 -18.49
C ASN A 132 5.10 -7.56 -17.94
N TRP A 133 5.03 -6.80 -16.86
CA TRP A 133 3.76 -6.30 -16.34
C TRP A 133 3.72 -4.78 -16.50
N ILE A 134 2.64 -4.30 -17.10
CA ILE A 134 2.31 -2.88 -17.24
C ILE A 134 0.96 -2.63 -16.60
N ALA A 135 0.61 -1.36 -16.41
CA ALA A 135 -0.76 -0.94 -16.15
C ALA A 135 -1.13 0.18 -17.15
N MET A 136 -2.35 0.69 -17.05
CA MET A 136 -2.85 1.80 -17.88
C MET A 136 -3.02 3.09 -17.06
N PRO A 137 -1.94 3.71 -16.52
CA PRO A 137 -2.04 4.88 -15.64
C PRO A 137 -2.53 6.15 -16.36
N LEU A 138 -2.59 6.14 -17.69
CA LEU A 138 -3.14 7.21 -18.51
C LEU A 138 -4.33 6.67 -19.31
N THR A 139 -5.37 7.48 -19.48
CA THR A 139 -6.50 7.16 -20.35
C THR A 139 -6.12 7.50 -21.79
N VAL A 140 -6.06 6.47 -22.64
CA VAL A 140 -5.66 6.58 -24.05
C VAL A 140 -6.85 6.22 -24.93
N LYS A 141 -7.35 7.19 -25.70
CA LYS A 141 -8.61 7.08 -26.46
C LYS A 141 -8.48 6.12 -27.66
N GLU A 142 -7.25 5.90 -28.11
CA GLU A 142 -6.84 5.02 -29.19
C GLU A 142 -6.75 3.53 -28.76
N ILE A 143 -6.92 3.22 -27.46
CA ILE A 143 -6.81 1.87 -26.92
C ILE A 143 -8.13 1.47 -26.26
N SER A 144 -8.93 0.67 -26.96
CA SER A 144 -10.16 0.06 -26.42
C SER A 144 -10.02 -1.47 -26.25
N LEU A 145 -9.20 -2.11 -27.08
CA LEU A 145 -8.99 -3.56 -27.13
C LEU A 145 -7.52 -3.96 -26.93
N ALA A 146 -7.27 -5.23 -26.61
CA ALA A 146 -5.92 -5.77 -26.50
C ALA A 146 -5.21 -5.81 -27.87
N SER A 147 -5.98 -5.94 -28.97
CA SER A 147 -5.49 -5.69 -30.33
C SER A 147 -4.96 -4.26 -30.53
N ASP A 148 -5.70 -3.24 -30.08
CA ASP A 148 -5.25 -1.84 -30.13
C ASP A 148 -3.97 -1.64 -29.32
N LEU A 149 -3.93 -2.15 -28.08
CA LEU A 149 -2.77 -2.05 -27.19
C LEU A 149 -1.52 -2.70 -27.82
N ALA A 150 -1.67 -3.85 -28.48
CA ALA A 150 -0.56 -4.52 -29.16
C ALA A 150 0.01 -3.68 -30.33
N VAL A 151 -0.85 -2.98 -31.09
CA VAL A 151 -0.44 -2.05 -32.15
C VAL A 151 0.19 -0.79 -31.55
N TYR A 152 -0.39 -0.26 -30.47
CA TYR A 152 0.06 0.96 -29.81
C TYR A 152 1.45 0.77 -29.19
N ILE A 153 1.72 -0.34 -28.49
CA ILE A 153 3.06 -0.63 -27.93
C ILE A 153 4.10 -0.70 -29.05
N LYS A 154 3.80 -1.39 -30.15
CA LYS A 154 4.70 -1.51 -31.31
C LYS A 154 5.03 -0.14 -31.91
N ASN A 155 4.05 0.75 -32.05
CA ASN A 155 4.23 2.06 -32.68
C ASN A 155 4.88 3.10 -31.75
N ASN A 156 4.70 2.96 -30.43
CA ASN A 156 5.20 3.91 -29.42
C ASN A 156 6.41 3.39 -28.62
N SER A 157 7.04 2.29 -29.07
CA SER A 157 8.33 1.83 -28.54
C SER A 157 9.51 2.46 -29.28
N ASN A 158 10.64 2.65 -28.59
CA ASN A 158 11.88 3.17 -29.19
C ASN A 158 12.67 2.16 -30.04
N GLY A 159 12.13 0.95 -30.24
CA GLY A 159 12.73 -0.14 -30.99
C GLY A 159 11.67 -1.10 -31.55
N ASN A 160 12.10 -2.07 -32.36
CA ASN A 160 11.20 -3.02 -33.01
C ASN A 160 10.69 -4.09 -32.02
N VAL A 161 9.59 -3.78 -31.34
CA VAL A 161 8.90 -4.66 -30.38
C VAL A 161 7.76 -5.38 -31.07
N ALA A 162 7.79 -6.72 -31.06
CA ALA A 162 6.62 -7.55 -31.35
C ALA A 162 5.95 -8.00 -30.04
N ILE A 163 4.63 -8.07 -30.01
CA ILE A 163 3.87 -8.64 -28.89
C ILE A 163 3.56 -10.12 -29.18
N LEU A 164 3.88 -10.97 -28.21
CA LEU A 164 3.63 -12.41 -28.26
C LEU A 164 2.29 -12.76 -27.60
N SER A 165 1.96 -12.14 -26.47
CA SER A 165 0.65 -12.25 -25.83
C SER A 165 0.33 -11.00 -24.98
N ILE A 166 -0.96 -10.75 -24.76
CA ILE A 166 -1.44 -9.83 -23.72
C ILE A 166 -2.44 -10.59 -22.86
N SER A 167 -2.24 -10.63 -21.55
CA SER A 167 -3.14 -11.26 -20.58
C SER A 167 -3.69 -10.25 -19.58
N SER A 168 -5.00 -10.26 -19.38
CA SER A 168 -5.63 -9.74 -18.17
C SER A 168 -5.78 -10.87 -17.14
N TRP A 169 -5.84 -10.51 -15.86
CA TRP A 169 -6.19 -11.43 -14.78
C TRP A 169 -7.62 -11.17 -14.33
N ASP A 170 -8.40 -12.24 -14.14
CA ASP A 170 -9.74 -12.17 -13.58
C ASP A 170 -9.72 -12.56 -12.10
N ASN A 171 -9.93 -11.58 -11.23
CA ASN A 171 -9.98 -11.75 -9.77
C ASN A 171 -11.09 -12.73 -9.33
N LEU A 172 -12.14 -12.97 -10.14
CA LEU A 172 -13.26 -13.87 -9.79
C LEU A 172 -12.98 -15.34 -10.16
N THR A 173 -12.42 -15.60 -11.34
CA THR A 173 -12.07 -16.97 -11.77
C THR A 173 -10.63 -17.38 -11.45
N GLN A 174 -9.81 -16.45 -10.91
CA GLN A 174 -8.39 -16.64 -10.62
C GLN A 174 -7.62 -17.20 -11.83
N SER A 175 -7.89 -16.60 -13.00
CA SER A 175 -7.39 -17.09 -14.28
C SER A 175 -6.94 -15.95 -15.21
N TYR A 176 -6.16 -16.29 -16.24
CA TYR A 176 -5.74 -15.34 -17.27
C TYR A 176 -6.62 -15.43 -18.51
N HIS A 177 -7.33 -14.35 -18.85
CA HIS A 177 -7.86 -14.19 -20.20
C HIS A 177 -6.77 -13.57 -21.10
N SER A 178 -6.54 -14.14 -22.28
CA SER A 178 -5.33 -13.83 -23.08
C SER A 178 -5.59 -13.65 -24.58
N TYR A 179 -5.10 -12.54 -25.11
CA TYR A 179 -5.07 -12.20 -26.52
C TYR A 179 -3.75 -12.65 -27.17
N LEU A 180 -3.84 -13.24 -28.36
CA LEU A 180 -2.72 -13.74 -29.16
C LEU A 180 -2.68 -13.02 -30.53
N PRO A 181 -1.80 -12.02 -30.73
CA PRO A 181 -1.74 -11.22 -31.95
C PRO A 181 -1.47 -11.99 -33.26
N GLN A 182 -0.90 -13.19 -33.20
CA GLN A 182 -0.50 -13.96 -34.39
C GLN A 182 -1.65 -14.77 -34.99
N THR A 183 -2.66 -15.07 -34.17
CA THR A 183 -3.91 -15.75 -34.57
C THR A 183 -5.12 -14.83 -34.47
N ASN A 184 -4.95 -13.59 -33.97
CA ASN A 184 -5.99 -12.61 -33.66
C ASN A 184 -7.14 -13.23 -32.83
N SER A 185 -6.77 -13.99 -31.80
CA SER A 185 -7.68 -14.77 -30.96
C SER A 185 -7.63 -14.33 -29.50
N GLY A 186 -8.78 -14.39 -28.81
CA GLY A 186 -8.89 -14.03 -27.39
C GLY A 186 -8.82 -12.53 -27.10
N ASP A 187 -9.22 -11.67 -28.04
CA ASP A 187 -9.21 -10.21 -27.85
C ASP A 187 -10.24 -9.77 -26.77
N PHE A 188 -9.91 -8.71 -26.02
CA PHE A 188 -10.70 -8.24 -24.89
C PHE A 188 -10.54 -6.74 -24.65
N HIS A 189 -11.47 -6.14 -23.89
CA HIS A 189 -11.44 -4.71 -23.58
C HIS A 189 -10.29 -4.35 -22.64
N ILE A 190 -9.57 -3.29 -22.99
CA ILE A 190 -8.60 -2.65 -22.10
C ILE A 190 -9.33 -1.58 -21.29
N THR A 191 -9.12 -1.61 -19.98
CA THR A 191 -9.70 -0.69 -19.01
C THR A 191 -8.59 0.23 -18.51
N PRO A 192 -8.79 1.56 -18.49
CA PRO A 192 -7.87 2.48 -17.83
C PRO A 192 -7.62 2.08 -16.38
N GLN A 193 -6.41 2.29 -15.87
CA GLN A 193 -5.94 1.94 -14.53
C GLN A 193 -5.79 0.42 -14.25
N ASN A 194 -6.31 -0.45 -15.13
CA ASN A 194 -6.06 -1.90 -15.26
C ASN A 194 -4.56 -2.33 -15.31
N PRO A 195 -4.07 -3.32 -14.53
CA PRO A 195 -2.88 -4.11 -14.88
C PRO A 195 -3.05 -5.10 -16.04
N TYR A 196 -1.98 -5.27 -16.82
CA TYR A 196 -1.88 -6.26 -17.91
C TYR A 196 -0.49 -6.89 -17.96
N ARG A 197 -0.44 -8.21 -18.14
CA ARG A 197 0.80 -8.92 -18.47
C ARG A 197 0.98 -8.92 -19.98
N ILE A 198 2.13 -8.48 -20.47
CA ILE A 198 2.49 -8.58 -21.89
C ILE A 198 3.73 -9.45 -22.07
N GLU A 199 3.72 -10.30 -23.07
CA GLU A 199 4.91 -11.04 -23.50
C GLU A 199 5.46 -10.41 -24.77
N VAL A 200 6.78 -10.17 -24.82
CA VAL A 200 7.40 -9.33 -25.85
C VAL A 200 8.56 -10.03 -26.55
N ASP A 201 8.73 -9.77 -27.83
CA ASP A 201 9.94 -10.09 -28.59
C ASP A 201 10.53 -8.79 -29.15
N VAL A 202 11.45 -8.21 -28.37
CA VAL A 202 12.30 -7.11 -28.82
C VAL A 202 13.29 -7.65 -29.85
N LYS A 203 13.23 -7.17 -31.10
CA LYS A 203 14.21 -7.53 -32.12
C LYS A 203 15.53 -6.81 -31.86
N GLU A 204 16.64 -7.51 -32.11
CA GLU A 204 18.02 -6.98 -32.10
C GLU A 204 18.54 -6.40 -30.76
N ALA A 205 17.71 -6.30 -29.72
CA ALA A 205 18.07 -5.86 -28.37
C ALA A 205 17.42 -6.74 -27.27
N SER A 206 17.90 -6.60 -26.03
CA SER A 206 17.31 -7.22 -24.83
C SER A 206 16.29 -6.34 -24.12
N THR A 207 16.22 -5.04 -24.45
CA THR A 207 15.28 -4.08 -23.85
C THR A 207 14.76 -3.08 -24.88
N ALA A 208 13.56 -2.56 -24.63
CA ALA A 208 12.99 -1.41 -25.32
C ALA A 208 12.27 -0.50 -24.30
N ILE A 209 12.15 0.80 -24.61
CA ILE A 209 11.28 1.72 -23.87
C ILE A 209 9.97 1.81 -24.64
N PHE A 210 8.86 1.46 -23.99
CA PHE A 210 7.50 1.72 -24.45
C PHE A 210 6.98 2.99 -23.77
N THR A 211 6.53 3.96 -24.57
CA THR A 211 5.97 5.23 -24.09
C THR A 211 4.45 5.23 -24.25
N LEU A 212 3.72 5.33 -23.13
CA LEU A 212 2.29 5.62 -23.09
C LEU A 212 2.08 7.14 -23.04
N VAL A 213 1.19 7.69 -23.86
CA VAL A 213 0.74 9.09 -23.75
C VAL A 213 -0.78 9.18 -23.79
N GLY A 214 -1.38 10.03 -22.95
CA GLY A 214 -2.83 10.18 -22.83
C GLY A 214 -3.27 11.18 -21.77
N ASP A 215 -4.56 11.17 -21.43
CA ASP A 215 -5.13 11.95 -20.34
C ASP A 215 -4.74 11.37 -18.98
N VAL A 216 -4.35 12.23 -18.04
CA VAL A 216 -4.19 11.86 -16.62
C VAL A 216 -5.61 11.64 -16.03
N PRO A 217 -5.85 10.53 -15.32
CA PRO A 217 -7.09 10.30 -14.58
C PRO A 217 -7.41 11.42 -13.58
N LYS A 218 -8.63 11.41 -13.02
CA LYS A 218 -8.96 12.30 -11.90
C LYS A 218 -8.51 11.65 -10.59
N VAL A 219 -8.08 12.47 -9.63
CA VAL A 219 -7.74 11.99 -8.28
C VAL A 219 -8.93 11.22 -7.70
N GLY A 220 -8.68 10.02 -7.18
CA GLY A 220 -9.68 9.13 -6.60
C GLY A 220 -10.57 8.43 -7.63
N SER A 221 -10.21 8.41 -8.92
CA SER A 221 -10.97 7.70 -9.96
C SER A 221 -10.59 6.23 -10.15
N ASN A 222 -9.63 5.70 -9.39
CA ASN A 222 -9.36 4.26 -9.31
C ASN A 222 -10.02 3.64 -8.07
N GLN A 223 -10.77 2.55 -8.29
CA GLN A 223 -11.41 1.76 -7.23
C GLN A 223 -11.28 0.28 -7.59
N ASP A 224 -10.40 -0.43 -6.88
CA ASP A 224 -10.19 -1.86 -7.12
C ASP A 224 -11.18 -2.70 -6.31
N THR A 225 -11.85 -3.64 -6.97
CA THR A 225 -12.64 -4.68 -6.30
C THR A 225 -11.72 -5.85 -5.99
N LEU A 226 -11.29 -5.96 -4.73
CA LEU A 226 -10.51 -7.10 -4.26
C LEU A 226 -11.47 -8.27 -3.95
N ARG A 227 -11.03 -9.50 -4.21
CA ARG A 227 -11.82 -10.73 -4.08
C ARG A 227 -11.05 -11.83 -3.37
N GLU A 228 -11.75 -12.57 -2.54
CA GLU A 228 -11.31 -13.85 -1.97
C GLU A 228 -12.00 -14.97 -2.76
N THR A 229 -11.34 -16.11 -2.95
CA THR A 229 -11.93 -17.30 -3.56
C THR A 229 -11.44 -18.57 -2.87
N ALA A 230 -12.18 -19.67 -2.98
CA ALA A 230 -11.81 -20.96 -2.39
C ALA A 230 -10.59 -21.67 -3.05
N GLY A 231 -9.70 -20.93 -3.73
CA GLY A 231 -8.53 -21.45 -4.43
C GLY A 231 -7.28 -20.59 -4.25
N THR A 232 -7.31 -19.36 -4.77
CA THR A 232 -6.31 -18.32 -4.51
C THR A 232 -6.96 -16.95 -4.44
N ASP A 233 -6.30 -15.98 -3.81
CA ASP A 233 -6.88 -14.66 -3.53
C ASP A 233 -6.10 -13.55 -4.22
N TYR A 234 -5.49 -13.89 -5.36
CA TYR A 234 -4.65 -12.96 -6.11
C TYR A 234 -5.52 -11.93 -6.81
N ASN A 235 -5.26 -10.67 -6.48
CA ASN A 235 -5.87 -9.50 -7.10
C ASN A 235 -4.76 -8.66 -7.71
N TRP A 236 -4.91 -8.30 -8.98
CA TRP A 236 -3.98 -7.39 -9.65
C TRP A 236 -4.53 -5.98 -9.61
N ILE A 237 -3.77 -5.08 -8.99
CA ILE A 237 -4.07 -3.66 -8.80
C ILE A 237 -2.98 -2.79 -9.42
N MET A 238 -3.30 -1.55 -9.74
CA MET A 238 -2.30 -0.52 -10.06
C MET A 238 -2.16 0.40 -8.85
N LEU A 239 -0.94 0.78 -8.46
CA LEU A 239 -0.78 1.85 -7.47
C LEU A 239 -1.18 3.19 -8.13
N PRO A 240 -2.13 3.97 -7.58
CA PRO A 240 -2.59 5.22 -8.21
C PRO A 240 -1.49 6.25 -8.47
N LEU A 241 -1.72 7.13 -9.45
CA LEU A 241 -0.77 8.20 -9.81
C LEU A 241 -0.56 9.21 -8.69
N GLU A 242 -1.58 9.42 -7.86
CA GLU A 242 -1.66 10.31 -6.69
C GLU A 242 -1.11 9.69 -5.40
N SER A 243 -0.63 8.44 -5.43
CA SER A 243 -0.12 7.76 -4.23
C SER A 243 1.10 8.48 -3.65
N LEU A 244 1.27 8.38 -2.33
CA LEU A 244 2.51 8.78 -1.68
C LEU A 244 3.63 7.78 -1.98
N ASP A 245 4.86 8.19 -1.67
CA ASP A 245 6.10 7.50 -1.99
C ASP A 245 6.33 6.30 -1.03
N ILE A 246 5.49 5.26 -1.14
CA ILE A 246 5.30 4.19 -0.14
C ILE A 246 6.00 2.85 -0.45
N ASN A 247 6.10 2.01 0.58
CA ASN A 247 6.54 0.62 0.54
C ASN A 247 5.37 -0.39 0.44
N ALA A 248 5.68 -1.64 0.08
CA ALA A 248 4.74 -2.76 0.03
C ALA A 248 4.05 -3.03 1.38
N SER A 249 4.78 -2.90 2.49
CA SER A 249 4.24 -2.96 3.86
C SER A 249 3.18 -1.89 4.14
N GLN A 250 3.36 -0.68 3.61
CA GLN A 250 2.44 0.43 3.78
C GLN A 250 1.21 0.30 2.87
N LEU A 251 1.36 -0.23 1.66
CA LEU A 251 0.22 -0.59 0.80
C LEU A 251 -0.63 -1.69 1.43
N ALA A 252 -0.01 -2.71 2.04
CA ALA A 252 -0.74 -3.74 2.78
C ALA A 252 -1.55 -3.11 3.92
N ALA A 253 -0.95 -2.25 4.73
CA ALA A 253 -1.63 -1.55 5.81
C ALA A 253 -2.74 -0.60 5.31
N ASP A 254 -2.56 0.07 4.16
CA ASP A 254 -3.60 0.92 3.56
C ASP A 254 -4.83 0.10 3.15
N ILE A 255 -4.63 -1.03 2.46
CA ILE A 255 -5.71 -1.95 2.07
C ILE A 255 -6.48 -2.47 3.31
N GLU A 256 -5.78 -2.88 4.38
CA GLU A 256 -6.43 -3.39 5.61
C GLU A 256 -7.23 -2.33 6.38
N ASN A 257 -6.83 -1.06 6.29
CA ASN A 257 -7.50 0.05 7.00
C ASN A 257 -8.62 0.70 6.20
N ASN A 258 -8.44 0.87 4.87
CA ASN A 258 -9.33 1.67 4.03
C ASN A 258 -10.32 0.86 3.17
N SER A 259 -10.21 -0.47 3.14
CA SER A 259 -11.20 -1.34 2.45
C SER A 259 -12.59 -1.27 3.09
N SER A 260 -13.64 -1.39 2.27
CA SER A 260 -15.03 -1.30 2.72
C SER A 260 -15.46 -2.41 3.69
N ASN A 261 -14.95 -3.62 3.47
CA ASN A 261 -15.06 -4.76 4.39
C ASN A 261 -13.71 -4.99 5.07
N LYS A 262 -13.68 -5.77 6.17
CA LYS A 262 -12.41 -6.12 6.82
C LYS A 262 -11.60 -7.11 5.96
N VAL A 263 -10.33 -6.76 5.76
CA VAL A 263 -9.36 -7.46 4.93
C VAL A 263 -8.10 -7.73 5.74
N LYS A 264 -7.42 -8.84 5.47
CA LYS A 264 -6.00 -9.08 5.77
C LYS A 264 -5.25 -9.27 4.46
N VAL A 265 -4.08 -8.65 4.31
CA VAL A 265 -3.18 -8.83 3.15
C VAL A 265 -2.09 -9.82 3.54
N GLU A 266 -2.12 -11.04 2.98
CA GLU A 266 -1.05 -12.03 3.22
C GLU A 266 0.27 -11.62 2.51
N VAL A 267 0.17 -11.19 1.25
CA VAL A 267 1.30 -10.99 0.33
C VAL A 267 1.09 -9.79 -0.58
N VAL A 268 2.14 -9.00 -0.82
CA VAL A 268 2.22 -7.99 -1.89
C VAL A 268 3.39 -8.37 -2.82
N SER A 269 3.10 -8.64 -4.09
CA SER A 269 4.08 -9.09 -5.08
C SER A 269 4.33 -8.04 -6.17
N GLN A 270 5.58 -7.85 -6.55
CA GLN A 270 5.96 -7.16 -7.80
C GLN A 270 6.68 -8.13 -8.75
N TRP A 271 6.50 -7.94 -10.06
CA TRP A 271 7.15 -8.77 -11.08
C TRP A 271 8.55 -8.24 -11.43
N ASN A 272 9.55 -9.11 -11.34
CA ASN A 272 10.90 -8.85 -11.82
C ASN A 272 11.04 -9.37 -13.25
N ALA A 273 10.88 -8.48 -14.24
CA ALA A 273 10.96 -8.83 -15.65
C ALA A 273 12.36 -9.26 -16.13
N ILE A 274 13.43 -8.96 -15.37
CA ILE A 274 14.79 -9.42 -15.68
C ILE A 274 14.96 -10.89 -15.23
N ALA A 275 14.48 -11.22 -14.03
CA ALA A 275 14.60 -12.55 -13.44
C ALA A 275 13.43 -13.50 -13.76
N GLN A 276 12.38 -13.01 -14.42
CA GLN A 276 11.12 -13.71 -14.74
C GLN A 276 10.50 -14.38 -13.50
N ASN A 277 10.48 -13.67 -12.37
CA ASN A 277 9.93 -14.14 -11.10
C ASN A 277 9.26 -12.99 -10.31
N TYR A 278 8.64 -13.33 -9.18
CA TYR A 278 8.09 -12.34 -8.25
C TYR A 278 9.10 -12.00 -7.14
N SER A 279 9.17 -10.72 -6.80
CA SER A 279 9.67 -10.27 -5.49
C SER A 279 8.46 -10.00 -4.60
N THR A 280 8.45 -10.54 -3.38
CA THR A 280 7.27 -10.57 -2.51
C THR A 280 7.56 -10.03 -1.13
N TYR A 281 6.81 -9.01 -0.74
CA TYR A 281 6.54 -8.72 0.66
C TYR A 281 5.52 -9.75 1.15
N THR A 282 5.81 -10.42 2.25
CA THR A 282 4.87 -11.34 2.91
C THR A 282 4.96 -11.14 4.42
N ILE A 283 3.82 -11.24 5.10
CA ILE A 283 3.79 -11.32 6.57
C ILE A 283 3.92 -12.76 7.07
N LEU A 284 3.66 -13.74 6.20
CA LEU A 284 3.72 -15.17 6.51
C LEU A 284 4.98 -15.83 5.92
N PRO A 285 5.72 -16.65 6.68
CA PRO A 285 5.57 -16.93 8.11
C PRO A 285 6.27 -15.92 9.02
N PHE A 286 6.94 -14.92 8.45
CA PHE A 286 7.48 -13.75 9.13
C PHE A 286 7.58 -12.60 8.13
N VAL A 287 7.49 -11.36 8.62
CA VAL A 287 7.62 -10.17 7.77
C VAL A 287 8.99 -10.14 7.09
N THR A 288 8.97 -10.20 5.76
CA THR A 288 10.17 -10.18 4.92
C THR A 288 9.86 -9.60 3.54
N GLY A 289 10.91 -9.16 2.83
CA GLY A 289 10.81 -8.74 1.44
C GLY A 289 10.06 -7.43 1.20
N ASP A 290 10.04 -6.51 2.16
CA ASP A 290 9.48 -5.17 1.93
C ASP A 290 10.29 -4.40 0.87
N PHE A 291 9.60 -3.73 -0.04
CA PHE A 291 10.21 -2.98 -1.14
C PHE A 291 9.42 -1.71 -1.44
N LYS A 292 10.12 -0.69 -1.93
CA LYS A 292 9.52 0.57 -2.37
C LYS A 292 8.69 0.37 -3.64
N LEU A 293 7.49 0.94 -3.68
CA LEU A 293 6.58 0.89 -4.81
C LEU A 293 6.82 2.05 -5.79
N LYS A 294 6.03 2.09 -6.87
CA LYS A 294 6.05 3.14 -7.89
C LYS A 294 4.63 3.46 -8.36
N ASN A 295 4.26 4.73 -8.37
CA ASN A 295 2.97 5.18 -8.87
C ASN A 295 2.78 4.79 -10.34
N GLY A 296 1.59 4.33 -10.70
CA GLY A 296 1.24 3.82 -12.04
C GLY A 296 1.81 2.45 -12.40
N TYR A 297 2.47 1.74 -11.48
CA TYR A 297 2.94 0.38 -11.70
C TYR A 297 1.96 -0.69 -11.16
N PRO A 298 1.89 -1.87 -11.80
CA PRO A 298 1.04 -2.97 -11.37
C PRO A 298 1.66 -3.80 -10.22
N TYR A 299 0.82 -4.20 -9.27
CA TYR A 299 1.15 -5.05 -8.14
C TYR A 299 0.10 -6.14 -7.95
N ARG A 300 0.52 -7.29 -7.40
CA ARG A 300 -0.38 -8.42 -7.11
C ARG A 300 -0.49 -8.61 -5.60
N VAL A 301 -1.67 -8.39 -5.05
CA VAL A 301 -1.95 -8.61 -3.62
C VAL A 301 -2.70 -9.94 -3.42
N ALA A 302 -2.48 -10.60 -2.29
CA ALA A 302 -3.25 -11.74 -1.82
C ALA A 302 -4.02 -11.35 -0.55
N VAL A 303 -5.32 -11.64 -0.48
CA VAL A 303 -6.22 -11.10 0.57
C VAL A 303 -7.19 -12.12 1.17
N ASP A 304 -7.33 -12.10 2.49
CA ASP A 304 -8.39 -12.78 3.26
C ASP A 304 -9.43 -11.70 3.62
N ILE A 305 -10.72 -11.94 3.33
CA ILE A 305 -11.82 -10.99 3.49
C ILE A 305 -12.89 -11.58 4.42
N ILE A 306 -12.49 -11.80 5.68
CA ILE A 306 -13.18 -12.15 6.95
C ILE A 306 -14.73 -12.26 7.01
N ILE A 307 -15.51 -11.61 6.15
CA ILE A 307 -16.99 -11.60 6.14
C ILE A 307 -17.60 -11.91 4.75
N THR A 308 -16.90 -11.69 3.63
CA THR A 308 -17.50 -11.63 2.27
C THR A 308 -16.48 -11.83 1.15
N ASP A 309 -16.86 -12.59 0.10
CA ASP A 309 -16.05 -12.91 -1.10
C ASP A 309 -15.46 -11.70 -1.88
N ASN A 310 -15.82 -10.45 -1.53
CA ASN A 310 -15.25 -9.24 -2.13
C ASN A 310 -15.36 -8.01 -1.23
N THR A 311 -14.56 -6.99 -1.58
CA THR A 311 -14.46 -5.70 -0.89
C THR A 311 -14.05 -4.62 -1.91
N LEU A 312 -14.40 -3.37 -1.64
CA LEU A 312 -13.89 -2.23 -2.41
C LEU A 312 -12.71 -1.62 -1.66
N TRP A 313 -11.55 -1.56 -2.31
CA TRP A 313 -10.43 -0.74 -1.86
C TRP A 313 -10.49 0.60 -2.59
N PRO A 314 -10.84 1.71 -1.91
CA PRO A 314 -10.71 3.06 -2.46
C PRO A 314 -9.22 3.40 -2.50
N SER A 315 -8.58 3.03 -3.61
CA SER A 315 -7.13 3.16 -3.78
C SER A 315 -6.64 4.60 -3.52
N ILE A 316 -5.43 4.72 -2.95
CA ILE A 316 -4.92 5.95 -2.33
C ILE A 316 -5.16 7.19 -3.20
N GLY A 317 -6.10 8.03 -2.75
CA GLY A 317 -6.46 9.28 -3.41
C GLY A 317 -7.38 10.18 -2.59
N SER A 318 -7.40 10.03 -1.26
CA SER A 318 -8.29 10.82 -0.37
C SER A 318 -7.77 10.95 1.07
N ILE A 319 -6.66 11.68 1.23
CA ILE A 319 -6.60 12.67 2.30
C ILE A 319 -6.75 14.04 1.63
N ILE A 320 -8.00 14.43 1.37
CA ILE A 320 -8.27 15.84 1.03
C ILE A 320 -7.88 16.62 2.29
N THR A 321 -6.90 17.52 2.18
CA THR A 321 -6.69 18.49 3.27
C THR A 321 -7.93 19.40 3.28
N PRO A 322 -8.72 19.46 4.36
CA PRO A 322 -9.82 20.40 4.42
C PRO A 322 -9.19 21.79 4.49
N THR A 323 -9.39 22.59 3.44
CA THR A 323 -8.90 23.97 3.37
C THR A 323 -9.72 24.85 4.31
N ILE A 324 -9.46 24.74 5.62
CA ILE A 324 -10.00 25.64 6.62
C ILE A 324 -9.20 26.93 6.56
N THR A 325 -9.71 27.94 5.85
CA THR A 325 -9.11 29.29 5.83
C THR A 325 -9.09 29.84 7.27
N PRO A 326 -7.92 30.11 7.87
CA PRO A 326 -7.84 30.42 9.29
C PRO A 326 -8.29 31.86 9.57
N THR A 327 -9.36 32.02 10.35
CA THR A 327 -9.66 33.25 11.09
C THR A 327 -9.19 33.08 12.54
N PRO A 328 -8.25 33.90 13.04
CA PRO A 328 -7.64 33.69 14.35
C PRO A 328 -8.56 34.13 15.50
N PRO A 329 -8.82 33.28 16.51
CA PRO A 329 -9.39 33.69 17.78
C PRO A 329 -8.29 34.12 18.78
N GLU A 330 -8.63 35.07 19.65
CA GLU A 330 -7.73 35.68 20.64
C GLU A 330 -7.94 35.03 22.03
N TYR A 331 -6.86 34.70 22.76
CA TYR A 331 -6.91 33.99 24.04
C TYR A 331 -6.42 34.84 25.24
N PRO A 332 -7.21 34.99 26.31
CA PRO A 332 -6.79 35.57 27.60
C PRO A 332 -6.22 34.53 28.59
N HIS A 333 -5.56 35.00 29.66
CA HIS A 333 -4.75 34.19 30.59
C HIS A 333 -5.53 33.33 31.63
N GLN A 334 -4.85 32.26 32.10
CA GLN A 334 -5.28 31.27 33.10
C GLN A 334 -5.29 31.75 34.57
N PRO A 335 -6.07 31.06 35.44
CA PRO A 335 -5.74 30.72 36.83
C PRO A 335 -5.44 29.20 37.01
N LEU A 336 -4.92 28.78 38.17
CA LEU A 336 -4.69 27.35 38.50
C LEU A 336 -5.93 26.69 39.13
N CYS A 337 -6.07 25.36 38.97
CA CYS A 337 -7.07 24.54 39.65
C CYS A 337 -6.76 24.34 41.16
N ASP A 338 -7.74 24.56 42.02
CA ASP A 338 -7.71 24.12 43.44
C ASP A 338 -8.42 22.75 43.66
N THR A 339 -9.26 22.28 42.73
CA THR A 339 -9.98 20.98 42.81
C THR A 339 -10.16 20.34 41.43
N GLN A 340 -9.44 19.24 41.16
CA GLN A 340 -9.44 18.58 39.83
C GLN A 340 -10.49 17.46 39.67
N PRO A 341 -11.20 17.43 38.53
CA PRO A 341 -11.57 16.19 37.84
C PRO A 341 -10.32 15.50 37.28
N LYS A 342 -10.31 14.17 37.16
CA LYS A 342 -9.14 13.42 36.68
C LYS A 342 -9.01 13.50 35.15
N GLY A 343 -8.06 14.29 34.66
CA GLY A 343 -7.73 14.42 33.23
C GLY A 343 -7.95 15.83 32.66
N ASP A 344 -8.52 16.75 33.44
CA ASP A 344 -8.55 18.19 33.14
C ASP A 344 -7.16 18.76 33.50
N PHE A 345 -6.36 19.06 32.46
CA PHE A 345 -4.99 19.56 32.57
C PHE A 345 -4.91 21.06 32.21
N ASN A 346 -5.87 21.57 31.43
CA ASN A 346 -5.94 22.98 31.05
C ASN A 346 -6.68 23.88 32.07
N CYS A 347 -7.45 23.28 33.00
CA CYS A 347 -8.30 23.91 34.01
C CYS A 347 -9.56 24.64 33.48
N ASP A 348 -10.10 24.24 32.33
CA ASP A 348 -11.32 24.82 31.73
C ASP A 348 -12.63 24.15 32.16
N GLY A 349 -12.56 23.02 32.89
CA GLY A 349 -13.71 22.27 33.38
C GLY A 349 -14.21 21.17 32.43
N LYS A 350 -13.48 20.89 31.35
CA LYS A 350 -13.71 19.77 30.43
C LYS A 350 -12.55 18.77 30.49
N ILE A 351 -12.69 17.70 29.72
CA ILE A 351 -11.61 16.73 29.45
C ILE A 351 -11.70 16.46 27.94
N ASP A 352 -10.97 17.25 27.15
CA ASP A 352 -11.03 17.23 25.69
C ASP A 352 -9.64 17.15 25.03
N GLU A 353 -9.58 17.32 23.71
CA GLU A 353 -8.35 17.20 22.91
C GLU A 353 -7.26 18.19 23.35
N GLN A 354 -7.63 19.34 23.93
CA GLN A 354 -6.67 20.34 24.41
C GLN A 354 -5.84 19.80 25.58
N ASP A 355 -6.45 19.04 26.49
CA ASP A 355 -5.76 18.38 27.60
C ASP A 355 -4.77 17.34 27.07
N TYR A 356 -5.15 16.56 26.07
CA TYR A 356 -4.24 15.60 25.43
C TYR A 356 -3.05 16.30 24.76
N GLN A 357 -3.22 17.47 24.13
CA GLN A 357 -2.07 18.22 23.60
C GLN A 357 -1.15 18.76 24.72
N ILE A 358 -1.67 19.13 25.89
CA ILE A 358 -0.85 19.46 27.07
C ILE A 358 -0.06 18.23 27.54
N TRP A 359 -0.74 17.10 27.80
CA TRP A 359 -0.07 15.84 28.19
C TRP A 359 1.01 15.44 27.19
N LYS A 360 0.67 15.42 25.90
CA LYS A 360 1.57 15.03 24.80
C LYS A 360 2.77 15.97 24.68
N CYS A 361 2.58 17.27 24.90
CA CYS A 361 3.66 18.25 24.92
C CYS A 361 4.60 18.03 26.13
N GLU A 362 4.05 17.86 27.33
CA GLU A 362 4.86 17.63 28.54
C GLU A 362 5.57 16.26 28.50
N TYR A 363 4.92 15.21 27.98
CA TYR A 363 5.52 13.88 27.77
C TYR A 363 6.69 13.91 26.78
N LEU A 364 6.51 14.50 25.59
CA LEU A 364 7.53 14.48 24.54
C LEU A 364 8.73 15.40 24.81
N ASN A 365 8.54 16.49 25.56
CA ASN A 365 9.59 17.49 25.83
C ASN A 365 10.19 17.42 27.26
N GLY A 366 9.75 16.46 28.09
CA GLY A 366 10.22 16.35 29.48
C GLY A 366 9.77 17.54 30.35
N GLY A 367 8.47 17.86 30.28
CA GLY A 367 7.83 18.82 31.19
C GLY A 367 7.93 20.30 30.79
N LYS A 368 8.05 20.62 29.49
CA LYS A 368 8.14 22.00 29.00
C LYS A 368 7.36 22.24 27.71
N CYS A 369 6.49 23.25 27.75
CA CYS A 369 5.75 23.79 26.61
C CYS A 369 6.00 25.31 26.55
N GLU A 370 6.14 25.88 25.35
CA GLU A 370 6.44 27.32 25.22
C GLU A 370 5.17 28.20 25.22
N GLU A 371 4.03 27.65 24.77
CA GLU A 371 2.75 28.37 24.71
C GLU A 371 2.02 28.43 26.06
N PHE A 372 2.21 27.41 26.92
CA PHE A 372 1.59 27.32 28.24
C PHE A 372 2.67 27.39 29.33
N LYS A 373 2.57 28.35 30.26
CA LYS A 373 3.51 28.50 31.39
C LYS A 373 3.18 27.52 32.54
N THR A 374 3.15 26.23 32.22
CA THR A 374 2.82 25.15 33.16
C THR A 374 3.98 24.84 34.11
N LYS A 375 3.67 24.05 35.15
CA LYS A 375 4.64 23.48 36.08
C LYS A 375 4.42 21.97 36.20
N LEU A 376 4.48 21.25 35.07
CA LEU A 376 3.99 19.86 34.96
C LEU A 376 2.49 19.80 35.23
N ASN A 377 1.67 20.40 34.36
CA ASN A 377 0.22 20.42 34.53
C ASN A 377 -0.43 19.04 34.36
N ALA A 378 0.21 18.13 33.62
CA ALA A 378 -0.26 16.76 33.43
C ALA A 378 0.22 15.76 34.50
N ASP A 379 1.20 16.13 35.33
CA ASP A 379 1.77 15.27 36.40
C ASP A 379 0.85 15.24 37.63
N ILE A 380 -0.11 14.31 37.60
CA ILE A 380 -1.17 14.19 38.61
C ILE A 380 -1.15 12.86 39.38
N TYR A 381 -0.06 12.09 39.30
CA TYR A 381 0.02 10.78 39.95
C TYR A 381 0.19 10.91 41.49
N PRO A 382 -0.72 10.34 42.32
CA PRO A 382 -0.74 10.62 43.75
C PRO A 382 0.23 9.72 44.55
N VAL A 383 1.48 10.16 44.71
CA VAL A 383 2.43 9.50 45.63
C VAL A 383 2.17 9.95 47.09
N GLN A 384 1.64 9.03 47.90
CA GLN A 384 1.47 9.19 49.36
C GLN A 384 0.77 10.49 49.83
N ASN A 385 -0.50 10.67 49.46
CA ASN A 385 -1.42 11.64 50.07
C ASN A 385 -1.06 13.13 49.97
N ASN A 386 -0.19 13.54 49.04
CA ASN A 386 -0.05 14.95 48.63
C ASN A 386 -0.24 15.08 47.11
N LEU A 387 -0.85 16.18 46.67
CA LEU A 387 -1.21 16.46 45.28
C LEU A 387 -0.12 17.28 44.58
N LEU A 388 1.02 16.64 44.29
CA LEU A 388 2.17 17.28 43.63
C LEU A 388 2.88 16.34 42.61
N GLY A 389 2.12 15.40 42.03
CA GLY A 389 2.65 14.46 41.04
C GLY A 389 3.64 13.44 41.59
N ASP A 390 4.33 12.73 40.68
CA ASP A 390 5.53 11.96 40.99
C ASP A 390 6.83 12.58 40.44
N GLY A 391 6.71 13.63 39.63
CA GLY A 391 7.79 14.35 38.95
C GLY A 391 7.94 13.98 37.47
N ILE A 392 7.13 13.05 36.95
CA ILE A 392 7.20 12.54 35.58
C ILE A 392 5.78 12.50 34.97
N VAL A 393 5.65 13.01 33.75
CA VAL A 393 4.46 12.76 32.92
C VAL A 393 4.75 11.52 32.08
N ASP A 394 3.98 10.42 32.25
CA ASP A 394 4.13 9.22 31.42
C ASP A 394 2.80 8.72 30.80
N LEU A 395 2.79 7.48 30.27
CA LEU A 395 1.62 6.86 29.66
C LEU A 395 0.50 6.54 30.66
N ILE A 396 0.77 6.58 31.97
CA ILE A 396 -0.24 6.46 33.03
C ILE A 396 -1.17 7.68 33.03
N GLU A 397 -0.63 8.88 32.82
CA GLU A 397 -1.41 10.14 32.77
C GLU A 397 -2.25 10.19 31.49
N PHE A 398 -1.73 9.65 30.39
CA PHE A 398 -2.52 9.39 29.18
C PHE A 398 -3.68 8.42 29.43
N GLU A 399 -3.44 7.32 30.17
CA GLU A 399 -4.51 6.41 30.57
C GLU A 399 -5.54 7.05 31.52
N ILE A 400 -5.15 8.06 32.30
CA ILE A 400 -6.08 8.83 33.13
C ILE A 400 -6.94 9.75 32.25
N TRP A 401 -6.35 10.53 31.33
CA TRP A 401 -7.10 11.35 30.38
C TRP A 401 -8.04 10.50 29.51
N ARG A 402 -7.51 9.47 28.84
CA ARG A 402 -8.20 8.60 27.88
C ARG A 402 -9.45 7.91 28.45
N ARG A 403 -9.50 7.70 29.78
CA ARG A 403 -10.63 7.06 30.47
C ARG A 403 -11.72 8.03 30.94
N ASN A 404 -11.44 9.33 30.95
CA ASN A 404 -12.37 10.36 31.41
C ASN A 404 -12.76 11.37 30.32
N ALA A 405 -12.00 11.44 29.21
CA ALA A 405 -12.30 12.27 28.06
C ALA A 405 -13.63 11.88 27.39
N THR A 406 -14.58 12.82 27.34
CA THR A 406 -15.86 12.63 26.63
C THR A 406 -15.68 12.94 25.16
N ILE A 407 -15.07 12.00 24.42
CA ILE A 407 -14.79 12.13 22.99
C ILE A 407 -16.09 12.28 22.20
N VAL A 408 -16.23 13.41 21.50
CA VAL A 408 -17.25 13.63 20.48
C VAL A 408 -16.57 13.57 19.11
N GLU A 409 -16.84 12.51 18.35
CA GLU A 409 -16.46 12.42 16.94
C GLU A 409 -17.21 13.47 16.09
N PRO A 410 -16.69 13.91 14.92
CA PRO A 410 -15.31 13.81 14.43
C PRO A 410 -14.76 15.14 13.86
N SER A 411 -13.43 15.25 13.73
CA SER A 411 -12.76 15.81 12.54
C SER A 411 -11.24 15.58 12.62
N ILE A 412 -10.57 15.35 11.49
CA ILE A 412 -9.12 15.11 11.40
C ILE A 412 -8.49 16.14 10.43
N VAL A 413 -7.17 16.35 10.56
CA VAL A 413 -6.19 16.91 9.58
C VAL A 413 -5.66 18.31 9.96
N PRO A 414 -4.33 18.60 9.88
CA PRO A 414 -3.12 17.73 9.87
C PRO A 414 -2.08 18.09 10.96
N THR A 415 -0.91 17.45 10.93
CA THR A 415 0.36 18.05 11.41
C THR A 415 1.42 17.96 10.30
N ILE A 416 2.41 18.86 10.33
CA ILE A 416 3.21 19.28 9.17
C ILE A 416 4.44 18.39 8.92
N THR A 417 4.86 18.32 7.65
CA THR A 417 6.08 17.65 7.15
C THR A 417 7.36 18.05 7.88
N LEU A 418 8.21 17.06 8.20
CA LEU A 418 9.55 17.29 8.75
C LEU A 418 10.53 17.85 7.70
N THR A 419 11.19 18.96 8.02
CA THR A 419 12.27 19.54 7.18
C THR A 419 13.64 19.05 7.64
N ILE A 420 14.30 18.20 6.84
CA ILE A 420 15.68 17.76 7.12
C ILE A 420 16.70 18.86 6.77
N THR A 421 17.35 19.41 7.79
CA THR A 421 18.46 20.37 7.65
C THR A 421 19.81 19.64 7.62
N PRO A 422 20.74 19.97 6.70
CA PRO A 422 22.02 19.26 6.59
C PRO A 422 22.99 19.57 7.74
N THR A 423 23.54 18.49 8.34
CA THR A 423 24.57 18.52 9.39
C THR A 423 25.91 19.09 8.86
N PRO A 424 26.67 19.90 9.63
CA PRO A 424 27.84 20.61 9.13
C PRO A 424 29.04 19.73 8.72
N LEU A 425 29.83 20.27 7.79
CA LEU A 425 31.02 19.65 7.19
C LEU A 425 32.23 19.67 8.15
N PHE A 426 32.84 18.51 8.41
CA PHE A 426 34.13 18.44 9.11
C PHE A 426 35.28 18.91 8.20
N THR A 427 35.98 19.98 8.62
CA THR A 427 37.09 20.56 7.89
C THR A 427 38.40 19.80 8.15
N ILE A 428 38.86 19.02 7.16
CA ILE A 428 40.16 18.32 7.23
C ILE A 428 41.24 19.21 6.59
N THR A 429 42.21 19.68 7.38
CA THR A 429 43.33 20.48 6.85
C THR A 429 44.37 19.56 6.18
N PRO A 430 44.77 19.80 4.91
CA PRO A 430 45.71 18.93 4.23
C PRO A 430 47.15 19.14 4.72
N ILE A 431 47.78 18.07 5.23
CA ILE A 431 49.23 18.03 5.46
C ILE A 431 49.91 17.66 4.14
N ILE A 432 50.81 18.52 3.66
CA ILE A 432 51.57 18.28 2.43
C ILE A 432 52.73 17.32 2.73
N ILE A 433 52.74 16.16 2.08
CA ILE A 433 53.87 15.22 2.05
C ILE A 433 54.47 15.28 0.63
N PRO A 434 55.80 15.43 0.46
CA PRO A 434 56.40 15.61 -0.86
C PRO A 434 56.32 14.36 -1.73
N THR A 435 55.99 14.57 -3.01
CA THR A 435 55.82 13.51 -4.01
C THR A 435 57.15 12.86 -4.40
N ALA A 436 57.23 11.53 -4.31
CA ALA A 436 58.31 10.75 -4.91
C ALA A 436 57.95 10.33 -6.35
N THR A 437 58.88 10.52 -7.29
CA THR A 437 58.69 10.19 -8.71
C THR A 437 58.65 8.67 -8.94
N PRO A 438 57.63 8.11 -9.63
CA PRO A 438 57.59 6.68 -9.94
C PRO A 438 58.50 6.33 -11.13
N THR A 439 59.39 5.37 -10.93
CA THR A 439 60.17 4.73 -12.00
C THR A 439 59.28 3.75 -12.78
N PRO A 440 59.32 3.70 -14.13
CA PRO A 440 58.51 2.76 -14.89
C PRO A 440 58.96 1.31 -14.68
N ILE A 441 58.01 0.42 -14.39
CA ILE A 441 58.20 -1.04 -14.32
C ILE A 441 57.36 -1.74 -15.38
N THR A 442 57.97 -2.69 -16.08
CA THR A 442 57.39 -3.44 -17.20
C THR A 442 56.29 -4.41 -16.71
N PRO A 443 55.15 -4.53 -17.42
CA PRO A 443 54.09 -5.45 -17.01
C PRO A 443 54.49 -6.92 -17.21
N THR A 444 54.33 -7.71 -16.16
CA THR A 444 54.35 -9.18 -16.20
C THR A 444 52.92 -9.70 -16.37
N PRO A 445 52.65 -10.69 -17.25
CA PRO A 445 51.29 -11.18 -17.46
C PRO A 445 50.76 -11.93 -16.23
N THR A 446 49.66 -11.45 -15.65
CA THR A 446 48.93 -12.12 -14.57
C THR A 446 47.85 -13.03 -15.16
N LEU A 447 47.79 -14.29 -14.70
CA LEU A 447 46.76 -15.24 -15.14
C LEU A 447 45.42 -14.95 -14.45
N THR A 448 44.42 -14.53 -15.22
CA THR A 448 43.05 -14.32 -14.73
C THR A 448 42.37 -15.67 -14.48
N VAL A 449 42.10 -16.00 -13.21
CA VAL A 449 41.31 -17.18 -12.85
C VAL A 449 39.83 -16.80 -12.91
N THR A 450 39.13 -17.23 -13.95
CA THR A 450 37.68 -17.04 -14.07
C THR A 450 36.94 -17.83 -12.98
N PRO A 451 36.08 -17.21 -12.16
CA PRO A 451 35.26 -17.95 -11.19
C PRO A 451 34.25 -18.82 -11.94
N SER A 452 34.38 -20.15 -11.81
CA SER A 452 33.42 -21.09 -12.37
C SER A 452 32.14 -21.05 -11.55
N ILE A 453 31.08 -20.44 -12.09
CA ILE A 453 29.74 -20.52 -11.51
C ILE A 453 29.26 -21.97 -11.54
N THR A 454 29.17 -22.58 -10.35
CA THR A 454 28.53 -23.89 -10.21
C THR A 454 27.04 -23.70 -10.52
N PRO A 455 26.42 -24.49 -11.42
CA PRO A 455 25.02 -24.29 -11.77
C PRO A 455 24.14 -24.53 -10.54
N THR A 456 23.33 -23.53 -10.19
CA THR A 456 22.29 -23.68 -9.17
C THR A 456 21.40 -24.86 -9.57
N PRO A 457 21.17 -25.85 -8.69
CA PRO A 457 20.36 -27.01 -9.03
C PRO A 457 18.93 -26.57 -9.35
N THR A 458 18.41 -27.02 -10.49
CA THR A 458 17.00 -26.85 -10.85
C THR A 458 16.13 -27.34 -9.70
N PRO A 459 15.14 -26.57 -9.21
CA PRO A 459 14.28 -27.02 -8.13
C PRO A 459 13.55 -28.30 -8.55
N THR A 460 13.77 -29.39 -7.81
CA THR A 460 13.08 -30.66 -8.03
C THR A 460 11.58 -30.46 -7.78
N PRO A 461 10.68 -30.92 -8.67
CA PRO A 461 9.25 -30.84 -8.44
C PRO A 461 8.84 -31.45 -7.10
N LEU A 462 7.99 -30.75 -6.35
CA LEU A 462 7.52 -31.19 -5.03
C LEU A 462 6.57 -32.38 -5.19
N THR A 463 7.07 -33.60 -4.94
CA THR A 463 6.33 -34.87 -5.13
C THR A 463 5.63 -35.38 -3.86
N LYS A 464 5.91 -34.77 -2.71
CA LYS A 464 5.28 -35.06 -1.42
C LYS A 464 5.35 -33.82 -0.53
N LEU A 465 4.46 -33.76 0.46
CA LEU A 465 4.47 -32.77 1.54
C LEU A 465 4.94 -33.44 2.84
N GLN A 466 5.44 -32.63 3.78
CA GLN A 466 5.91 -33.09 5.08
C GLN A 466 5.07 -32.50 6.23
N ALA A 467 5.02 -33.19 7.37
CA ALA A 467 4.41 -32.67 8.58
C ALA A 467 5.07 -33.21 9.86
N PHE A 468 4.94 -32.50 10.98
CA PHE A 468 5.46 -32.92 12.27
C PHE A 468 4.70 -32.31 13.46
N VAL A 469 4.87 -32.89 14.64
CA VAL A 469 4.44 -32.31 15.92
C VAL A 469 5.58 -31.52 16.55
N THR A 470 5.26 -30.40 17.18
CA THR A 470 6.28 -29.61 17.90
C THR A 470 6.73 -30.30 19.18
N GLU A 471 8.05 -30.39 19.34
CA GLU A 471 8.72 -30.43 20.63
C GLU A 471 9.75 -29.30 20.55
N PRO A 472 9.62 -28.20 21.31
CA PRO A 472 8.86 -28.02 22.56
C PRO A 472 7.33 -27.85 22.40
N LYS A 473 6.67 -27.67 23.56
CA LYS A 473 5.23 -27.44 23.74
C LYS A 473 4.99 -26.01 24.24
N TYR A 474 3.82 -25.46 23.94
CA TYR A 474 3.47 -24.04 24.05
C TYR A 474 2.15 -23.87 24.81
N ASN A 475 1.98 -22.74 25.50
CA ASN A 475 0.71 -22.37 26.13
C ASN A 475 -0.25 -21.76 25.08
N GLY A 476 -1.29 -21.09 25.53
CA GLY A 476 -2.28 -20.43 24.67
C GLY A 476 -1.88 -19.05 24.15
N ASP A 477 -0.85 -18.40 24.69
CA ASP A 477 -0.28 -17.17 24.14
C ASP A 477 0.83 -17.52 23.15
N LEU A 478 0.43 -17.87 21.92
CA LEU A 478 1.38 -18.24 20.89
C LEU A 478 2.20 -17.03 20.41
N ILE A 479 1.70 -15.80 20.58
CA ILE A 479 2.46 -14.56 20.31
C ILE A 479 3.65 -14.46 21.26
N GLY A 480 3.40 -14.53 22.57
CA GLY A 480 4.45 -14.50 23.60
C GLY A 480 5.42 -15.68 23.51
N GLU A 481 4.96 -16.86 23.12
CA GLU A 481 5.85 -18.00 22.83
C GLU A 481 6.70 -17.79 21.55
N ALA A 482 6.13 -17.21 20.49
CA ALA A 482 6.85 -16.93 19.25
C ALA A 482 7.89 -15.81 19.41
N GLN A 483 7.59 -14.77 20.21
CA GLN A 483 8.53 -13.68 20.54
C GLN A 483 9.83 -14.22 21.15
N LYS A 484 9.75 -15.23 22.03
CA LYS A 484 10.94 -15.90 22.65
C LYS A 484 11.87 -16.56 21.62
N VAL A 485 11.36 -16.90 20.44
CA VAL A 485 12.13 -17.51 19.34
C VAL A 485 12.34 -16.55 18.15
N GLY A 486 12.13 -15.24 18.36
CA GLY A 486 12.50 -14.18 17.43
C GLY A 486 11.37 -13.62 16.56
N PHE A 487 10.10 -13.80 16.93
CA PHE A 487 8.98 -13.17 16.25
C PHE A 487 8.89 -11.67 16.58
N GLY A 488 8.66 -10.83 15.56
CA GLY A 488 8.41 -9.39 15.73
C GLY A 488 6.93 -9.06 15.91
N ASN A 489 6.62 -7.82 16.31
CA ASN A 489 5.25 -7.36 16.55
C ASN A 489 4.49 -7.08 15.23
N VAL A 490 4.06 -8.13 14.53
CA VAL A 490 3.40 -7.99 13.21
C VAL A 490 2.38 -9.09 12.85
N GLY A 491 1.77 -9.75 13.84
CA GLY A 491 0.73 -10.76 13.59
C GLY A 491 -0.08 -11.16 14.83
N GLY A 492 -1.14 -11.93 14.62
CA GLY A 492 -1.93 -12.56 15.67
C GLY A 492 -1.39 -13.94 16.09
N GLY A 493 -2.19 -14.68 16.85
CA GLY A 493 -1.80 -15.98 17.40
C GLY A 493 -1.69 -17.12 16.37
N LEU A 494 -2.33 -17.01 15.20
CA LEU A 494 -2.20 -18.00 14.12
C LEU A 494 -0.88 -17.80 13.34
N GLU A 495 -0.52 -16.55 13.08
CA GLU A 495 0.72 -16.15 12.43
C GLU A 495 1.92 -16.47 13.32
N ALA A 496 1.78 -16.28 14.62
CA ALA A 496 2.76 -16.72 15.61
C ALA A 496 2.92 -18.25 15.64
N ALA A 497 1.83 -19.02 15.48
CA ALA A 497 1.89 -20.48 15.35
C ALA A 497 2.61 -20.92 14.06
N ASP A 498 2.37 -20.23 12.94
CA ASP A 498 3.04 -20.49 11.65
C ASP A 498 4.53 -20.12 11.69
N PHE A 499 4.89 -19.05 12.41
CA PHE A 499 6.29 -18.72 12.68
C PHE A 499 7.00 -19.80 13.49
N ILE A 500 6.37 -20.27 14.58
CA ILE A 500 6.86 -21.39 15.40
C ILE A 500 7.08 -22.63 14.53
N CYS A 501 6.10 -23.00 13.70
CA CYS A 501 6.21 -24.13 12.79
C CYS A 501 7.36 -23.96 11.78
N ASN A 502 7.48 -22.82 11.11
CA ASN A 502 8.56 -22.56 10.17
C ASN A 502 9.94 -22.40 10.83
N LYS A 503 10.03 -21.99 12.10
CA LYS A 503 11.28 -22.00 12.87
C LYS A 503 11.73 -23.44 13.13
N LEU A 504 10.85 -24.27 13.67
CA LEU A 504 11.15 -25.68 13.96
C LEU A 504 11.36 -26.53 12.69
N ALA A 505 10.75 -26.15 11.57
CA ALA A 505 11.00 -26.77 10.27
C ALA A 505 12.44 -26.51 9.79
N ARG A 506 12.89 -25.25 9.82
CA ARG A 506 14.26 -24.86 9.48
C ARG A 506 15.31 -25.49 10.40
N ASP A 507 15.03 -25.56 11.70
CA ASP A 507 15.91 -26.23 12.68
C ASP A 507 16.02 -27.75 12.43
N LYS A 508 15.08 -28.34 11.69
CA LYS A 508 15.10 -29.74 11.20
C LYS A 508 15.60 -29.88 9.75
N ASN A 509 16.11 -28.80 9.14
CA ASN A 509 16.52 -28.71 7.73
C ASN A 509 15.41 -29.04 6.71
N LEU A 510 14.14 -28.79 7.06
CA LEU A 510 13.01 -28.89 6.13
C LEU A 510 12.87 -27.60 5.33
N THR A 511 12.67 -27.69 4.02
CA THR A 511 12.66 -26.53 3.10
C THR A 511 11.27 -26.06 2.67
N GLY A 512 10.22 -26.73 3.11
CA GLY A 512 8.82 -26.35 2.86
C GLY A 512 8.33 -25.18 3.72
N ASN A 513 7.13 -24.67 3.38
CA ASN A 513 6.43 -23.67 4.19
C ASN A 513 5.41 -24.36 5.11
N PHE A 514 5.59 -24.28 6.43
CA PHE A 514 4.80 -25.05 7.40
C PHE A 514 3.79 -24.20 8.17
N ARG A 515 2.50 -24.30 7.84
CA ARG A 515 1.42 -23.67 8.62
C ARG A 515 0.95 -24.61 9.74
N ALA A 516 0.50 -24.05 10.85
CA ALA A 516 -0.06 -24.77 11.99
C ALA A 516 -1.51 -25.17 11.72
N TRP A 517 -1.90 -26.43 11.91
CA TRP A 517 -3.29 -26.88 11.79
C TRP A 517 -4.13 -26.40 13.00
N LEU A 518 -4.62 -25.16 12.87
CA LEU A 518 -5.10 -24.33 13.97
C LEU A 518 -6.19 -23.35 13.45
N SER A 519 -7.26 -23.15 14.20
CA SER A 519 -8.36 -22.22 13.91
C SER A 519 -8.45 -21.11 14.97
N SER A 520 -8.76 -19.88 14.56
CA SER A 520 -9.15 -18.77 15.45
C SER A 520 -10.68 -18.56 15.39
N SER A 521 -11.21 -17.57 16.12
CA SER A 521 -12.62 -17.17 16.05
C SER A 521 -13.03 -16.53 14.72
N LEU A 522 -12.05 -16.21 13.85
CA LEU A 522 -12.26 -15.59 12.55
C LEU A 522 -11.83 -16.53 11.40
N VAL A 523 -10.66 -17.17 11.52
CA VAL A 523 -10.05 -17.96 10.45
C VAL A 523 -10.12 -19.46 10.75
N ASN A 524 -10.72 -20.21 9.84
CA ASN A 524 -10.83 -21.66 9.89
C ASN A 524 -9.54 -22.31 9.35
N ALA A 525 -9.03 -23.36 10.01
CA ALA A 525 -7.84 -24.08 9.56
C ALA A 525 -7.96 -24.54 8.09
N ARG A 526 -9.16 -24.92 7.63
CA ARG A 526 -9.43 -25.30 6.23
C ARG A 526 -8.91 -24.32 5.18
N GLY A 527 -9.12 -23.02 5.38
CA GLY A 527 -8.71 -21.99 4.41
C GLY A 527 -7.19 -21.80 4.35
N ARG A 528 -6.48 -22.28 5.37
CA ARG A 528 -5.04 -22.04 5.56
C ARG A 528 -4.16 -23.11 4.89
N PHE A 529 -4.71 -24.02 4.06
CA PHE A 529 -3.95 -25.07 3.38
C PHE A 529 -4.39 -25.26 1.92
N SER A 530 -3.43 -25.20 1.00
CA SER A 530 -3.65 -25.21 -0.44
C SER A 530 -4.12 -26.58 -0.95
N VAL A 531 -5.25 -26.60 -1.67
CA VAL A 531 -5.90 -27.82 -2.16
C VAL A 531 -5.06 -28.50 -3.25
N THR A 532 -4.33 -29.55 -2.90
CA THR A 532 -3.46 -30.30 -3.83
C THR A 532 -3.54 -31.80 -3.61
N ASN A 533 -3.22 -32.61 -4.63
CA ASN A 533 -3.20 -34.07 -4.54
C ASN A 533 -1.82 -34.63 -4.11
N LEU A 534 -1.07 -33.90 -3.28
CA LEU A 534 0.23 -34.35 -2.78
C LEU A 534 0.07 -35.15 -1.47
N PRO A 535 0.72 -36.32 -1.34
CA PRO A 535 0.70 -37.11 -0.11
C PRO A 535 1.52 -36.45 0.99
N VAL A 536 1.04 -36.53 2.24
CA VAL A 536 1.69 -35.94 3.42
C VAL A 536 2.40 -37.02 4.22
N TYR A 537 3.70 -36.82 4.51
CA TYR A 537 4.54 -37.73 5.27
C TYR A 537 5.04 -37.12 6.58
N ASN A 538 5.16 -37.94 7.62
CA ASN A 538 5.78 -37.52 8.88
C ASN A 538 7.28 -37.23 8.66
N ALA A 539 7.71 -36.00 8.92
CA ALA A 539 9.08 -35.54 8.66
C ALA A 539 10.14 -36.27 9.50
N SER A 540 9.76 -36.93 10.59
CA SER A 540 10.68 -37.54 11.56
C SER A 540 10.95 -39.02 11.30
N ASN A 541 10.02 -39.74 10.66
CA ASN A 541 10.12 -41.18 10.41
C ASN A 541 9.69 -41.62 9.00
N ASN A 542 9.28 -40.67 8.14
CA ASN A 542 8.79 -40.87 6.78
C ASN A 542 7.64 -41.92 6.67
N GLN A 543 6.80 -42.05 7.70
CA GLN A 543 5.51 -42.73 7.59
C GLN A 543 4.51 -41.86 6.82
N LEU A 544 3.62 -42.49 6.05
CA LEU A 544 2.53 -41.81 5.37
C LEU A 544 1.46 -41.38 6.38
N LEU A 545 1.11 -40.09 6.41
CA LEU A 545 0.04 -39.54 7.25
C LEU A 545 -1.28 -39.47 6.47
N LEU A 546 -1.21 -38.95 5.24
CA LEU A 546 -2.35 -38.75 4.33
C LEU A 546 -1.94 -39.10 2.89
N ASN A 547 -2.84 -39.71 2.11
CA ASN A 547 -2.63 -39.96 0.68
C ASN A 547 -2.69 -38.66 -0.15
N SER A 548 -3.39 -37.64 0.37
CA SER A 548 -3.52 -36.30 -0.20
C SER A 548 -3.76 -35.30 0.93
N ILE A 549 -3.15 -34.11 0.90
CA ILE A 549 -3.41 -33.07 1.91
C ILE A 549 -4.89 -32.68 1.99
N ASN A 550 -5.65 -32.89 0.91
CA ASN A 550 -7.10 -32.69 0.88
C ASN A 550 -7.86 -33.54 1.92
N GLU A 551 -7.31 -34.70 2.34
CA GLU A 551 -7.91 -35.59 3.34
C GLU A 551 -8.04 -34.93 4.74
N LEU A 552 -7.27 -33.88 5.03
CA LEU A 552 -7.36 -33.10 6.29
C LEU A 552 -8.78 -32.63 6.63
N THR A 553 -9.61 -32.42 5.61
CA THR A 553 -10.96 -31.83 5.72
C THR A 553 -12.08 -32.80 5.33
N GLN A 554 -11.75 -34.07 5.11
CA GLN A 554 -12.66 -35.07 4.53
C GLN A 554 -12.95 -36.26 5.46
N CYS A 555 -12.47 -36.23 6.71
CA CYS A 555 -12.73 -37.34 7.62
C CYS A 555 -14.22 -37.38 8.04
N PRO A 556 -14.93 -38.50 7.79
CA PRO A 556 -16.36 -38.58 8.04
C PRO A 556 -16.67 -38.49 9.54
N ASN A 557 -17.54 -37.55 9.90
CA ASN A 557 -18.11 -37.50 11.24
C ASN A 557 -18.97 -38.74 11.53
N SER A 558 -19.01 -39.19 12.78
CA SER A 558 -19.86 -40.28 13.31
C SER A 558 -19.53 -41.72 12.90
N SER A 559 -18.29 -42.17 13.14
CA SER A 559 -18.00 -43.60 13.39
C SER A 559 -16.84 -43.78 14.37
N ALA A 560 -17.10 -44.44 15.50
CA ALA A 560 -16.03 -44.89 16.40
C ALA A 560 -15.34 -46.11 15.78
N GLY A 561 -14.11 -45.94 15.29
CA GLY A 561 -13.34 -46.99 14.60
C GLY A 561 -12.90 -46.64 13.18
N THR A 562 -13.31 -45.50 12.62
CA THR A 562 -12.80 -45.01 11.33
C THR A 562 -11.56 -44.14 11.53
N ASN A 563 -10.48 -44.47 10.81
CA ASN A 563 -9.26 -43.66 10.80
C ASN A 563 -9.41 -42.51 9.79
N CYS A 564 -9.04 -41.30 10.21
CA CYS A 564 -8.81 -40.14 9.34
C CYS A 564 -7.40 -40.18 8.72
N LEU A 565 -6.43 -40.72 9.45
CA LEU A 565 -5.01 -40.73 9.10
C LEU A 565 -4.51 -42.15 8.80
N GLN A 566 -3.55 -42.27 7.89
CA GLN A 566 -2.85 -43.53 7.57
C GLN A 566 -1.88 -43.96 8.69
N SER A 567 -1.32 -42.99 9.41
CA SER A 567 -0.56 -43.20 10.66
C SER A 567 -0.64 -41.97 11.56
N ALA A 568 -0.26 -42.10 12.83
CA ALA A 568 -0.33 -41.01 13.79
C ALA A 568 0.76 -39.95 13.55
N PHE A 569 0.45 -38.70 13.83
CA PHE A 569 1.40 -37.58 13.74
C PHE A 569 2.58 -37.73 14.71
N TYR A 570 2.38 -38.39 15.85
CA TYR A 570 3.43 -38.69 16.81
C TYR A 570 3.18 -40.00 17.57
N SER A 571 4.24 -40.67 18.03
CA SER A 571 4.15 -42.03 18.61
C SER A 571 4.27 -42.08 20.14
N LYS A 572 4.35 -40.93 20.83
CA LYS A 572 4.26 -40.86 22.30
C LYS A 572 2.79 -40.71 22.70
N THR A 573 2.31 -41.57 23.59
CA THR A 573 0.93 -41.52 24.09
C THR A 573 0.67 -40.27 24.93
N ASP A 574 -0.60 -39.90 25.06
CA ASP A 574 -1.09 -38.80 25.91
C ASP A 574 -0.52 -37.42 25.54
N GLN A 575 0.08 -37.27 24.35
CA GLN A 575 0.56 -35.99 23.85
C GLN A 575 -0.55 -35.27 23.08
N TYR A 576 -1.00 -34.15 23.65
CA TYR A 576 -2.04 -33.29 23.12
C TYR A 576 -1.45 -32.14 22.27
N ALA A 577 -2.20 -31.65 21.30
CA ALA A 577 -1.86 -30.51 20.44
C ALA A 577 -3.04 -29.55 20.29
N TRP A 578 -2.77 -28.23 20.28
CA TRP A 578 -3.79 -27.21 20.03
C TRP A 578 -4.29 -27.26 18.59
N THR A 579 -5.60 -27.06 18.40
CA THR A 579 -6.23 -26.91 17.08
C THR A 579 -7.41 -25.94 17.09
N ASN A 580 -8.34 -26.09 18.06
CA ASN A 580 -9.73 -25.65 17.96
C ASN A 580 -10.41 -26.00 16.61
N THR A 581 -10.04 -27.12 15.99
CA THR A 581 -10.43 -27.46 14.61
C THR A 581 -11.20 -28.79 14.53
N ARG A 582 -12.35 -28.77 13.85
CA ARG A 582 -13.19 -29.93 13.53
C ARG A 582 -12.63 -30.72 12.33
N THR A 583 -13.12 -31.94 12.14
CA THR A 583 -12.73 -32.88 11.07
C THR A 583 -13.00 -32.42 9.63
N ASP A 584 -13.85 -31.41 9.45
CA ASP A 584 -14.11 -30.74 8.17
C ASP A 584 -13.27 -29.45 7.99
N GLY A 585 -12.39 -29.16 8.96
CA GLY A 585 -11.45 -28.04 8.99
C GLY A 585 -12.03 -26.71 9.49
N TYR A 586 -13.28 -26.67 9.96
CA TYR A 586 -13.89 -25.49 10.58
C TYR A 586 -13.56 -25.40 12.08
N ILE A 587 -13.72 -24.20 12.66
CA ILE A 587 -13.60 -23.97 14.11
C ILE A 587 -14.55 -24.87 14.92
N ASN A 588 -14.12 -25.36 16.10
CA ASN A 588 -14.99 -26.13 17.00
C ASN A 588 -15.87 -25.25 17.90
N GLY A 589 -16.79 -24.54 17.26
CA GLY A 589 -17.78 -23.68 17.90
C GLY A 589 -17.31 -22.24 18.01
N ASN A 590 -18.23 -21.30 17.73
CA ASN A 590 -17.95 -19.89 17.47
C ASN A 590 -17.64 -19.06 18.74
N ASN A 591 -17.03 -19.66 19.75
CA ASN A 591 -16.65 -18.99 20.99
C ASN A 591 -15.12 -18.88 21.11
N ILE A 592 -14.66 -17.63 21.19
CA ILE A 592 -13.27 -17.22 21.43
C ILE A 592 -12.67 -17.83 22.72
N SER A 593 -13.51 -18.25 23.67
CA SER A 593 -13.11 -19.00 24.87
C SER A 593 -12.58 -20.42 24.64
N TYR A 594 -12.54 -20.92 23.39
CA TYR A 594 -11.95 -22.23 23.02
C TYR A 594 -10.73 -22.12 22.09
N SER A 595 -10.33 -20.91 21.70
CA SER A 595 -9.13 -20.61 20.90
C SER A 595 -8.05 -19.92 21.73
N CYS A 596 -8.09 -19.96 23.08
CA CYS A 596 -7.18 -19.18 23.94
C CYS A 596 -7.10 -17.69 23.55
N ASP A 597 -8.27 -17.06 23.41
CA ASP A 597 -8.42 -15.68 22.93
C ASP A 597 -7.68 -15.45 21.60
N ASN A 598 -7.98 -16.31 20.61
CA ASN A 598 -7.31 -16.35 19.30
C ASN A 598 -5.79 -16.57 19.36
N TRP A 599 -5.38 -17.38 20.33
CA TRP A 599 -4.03 -17.80 20.66
C TRP A 599 -3.13 -16.65 21.09
N THR A 600 -3.71 -15.71 21.84
CA THR A 600 -3.06 -14.50 22.38
C THR A 600 -3.03 -14.45 23.92
N THR A 601 -3.60 -15.44 24.62
CA THR A 601 -3.59 -15.47 26.08
C THR A 601 -3.23 -16.81 26.70
N ALA A 602 -2.35 -16.77 27.70
CA ALA A 602 -2.04 -17.88 28.58
C ALA A 602 -2.85 -17.85 29.90
N VAL A 603 -3.85 -16.96 30.03
CA VAL A 603 -4.69 -16.84 31.23
C VAL A 603 -5.54 -18.10 31.42
N ASP A 604 -5.51 -18.66 32.63
CA ASP A 604 -6.03 -20.01 32.90
C ASP A 604 -7.56 -20.10 33.06
N TYR A 605 -8.25 -18.95 33.06
CA TYR A 605 -9.71 -18.86 32.88
C TYR A 605 -10.14 -19.27 31.46
N TYR A 606 -9.30 -19.02 30.45
CA TYR A 606 -9.59 -19.39 29.07
C TYR A 606 -9.25 -20.86 28.81
N GLU A 607 -9.97 -21.47 27.87
CA GLU A 607 -9.73 -22.83 27.42
C GLU A 607 -9.27 -22.86 25.96
N GLY A 608 -8.53 -23.90 25.60
CA GLY A 608 -8.19 -24.26 24.24
C GLY A 608 -8.73 -25.64 23.90
N LEU A 609 -9.16 -25.82 22.65
CA LEU A 609 -9.47 -27.11 22.06
C LEU A 609 -8.35 -27.61 21.15
N GLY A 610 -8.37 -28.91 20.87
CA GLY A 610 -7.22 -29.63 20.33
C GLY A 610 -7.48 -31.11 20.18
N GLY A 611 -6.42 -31.87 19.91
CA GLY A 611 -6.47 -33.30 19.67
C GLY A 611 -5.23 -34.08 20.12
N TRP A 612 -5.32 -35.40 20.05
CA TRP A 612 -4.30 -36.34 20.51
C TRP A 612 -3.38 -36.76 19.35
N THR A 613 -2.08 -36.52 19.51
CA THR A 613 -1.09 -36.67 18.43
C THR A 613 -0.79 -38.12 18.04
N ASP A 614 -1.12 -39.05 18.93
CA ASP A 614 -1.06 -40.51 18.80
C ASP A 614 -2.36 -41.13 18.25
N HIS A 615 -3.43 -40.36 18.10
CA HIS A 615 -4.68 -40.82 17.50
C HIS A 615 -4.66 -40.70 15.97
N VAL A 616 -5.35 -41.65 15.31
CA VAL A 616 -5.59 -41.66 13.86
C VAL A 616 -7.06 -41.41 13.48
N GLY A 617 -8.00 -41.60 14.40
CA GLY A 617 -9.41 -41.22 14.25
C GLY A 617 -9.65 -39.72 14.53
N PHE A 618 -10.91 -39.27 14.49
CA PHE A 618 -11.29 -37.84 14.58
C PHE A 618 -10.67 -37.06 15.76
N GLN A 619 -10.31 -37.76 16.84
CA GLN A 619 -9.67 -37.19 18.02
C GLN A 619 -8.27 -36.62 17.74
N TRP A 620 -7.65 -36.92 16.59
CA TRP A 620 -6.36 -36.33 16.19
C TRP A 620 -6.47 -34.80 16.08
N THR A 621 -7.56 -34.28 15.51
CA THR A 621 -7.83 -32.84 15.42
C THR A 621 -8.80 -32.37 16.50
N ASN A 622 -9.78 -33.19 16.89
CA ASN A 622 -10.84 -32.79 17.81
C ASN A 622 -11.13 -33.86 18.87
N ALA A 623 -10.34 -33.84 19.94
CA ALA A 623 -10.54 -34.73 21.09
C ALA A 623 -11.73 -34.33 21.99
N VAL A 624 -12.38 -33.18 21.75
CA VAL A 624 -13.47 -32.57 22.53
C VAL A 624 -13.11 -32.19 23.99
N TYR A 625 -12.11 -32.86 24.58
CA TYR A 625 -11.50 -32.51 25.86
C TYR A 625 -10.79 -31.15 25.77
N ARG A 626 -11.06 -30.25 26.70
CA ARG A 626 -10.46 -28.90 26.76
C ARG A 626 -9.25 -28.85 27.69
N LYS A 627 -8.35 -27.91 27.44
CA LYS A 627 -7.21 -27.62 28.34
C LYS A 627 -7.20 -26.14 28.67
N ARG A 628 -6.80 -25.75 29.88
CA ARG A 628 -6.60 -24.34 30.24
C ARG A 628 -5.45 -23.75 29.43
N CYS A 629 -5.56 -22.48 29.07
CA CYS A 629 -4.58 -21.83 28.20
C CYS A 629 -3.20 -21.62 28.83
N ASN A 630 -3.03 -21.81 30.15
CA ASN A 630 -1.71 -21.86 30.78
C ASN A 630 -0.97 -23.20 30.58
N THR A 631 -1.62 -24.24 30.02
CA THR A 631 -1.02 -25.58 29.88
C THR A 631 -0.22 -25.73 28.58
N LEU A 632 0.93 -26.41 28.66
CA LEU A 632 1.84 -26.60 27.53
C LEU A 632 1.41 -27.78 26.64
N ASN A 633 0.91 -27.48 25.44
CA ASN A 633 0.48 -28.44 24.43
C ASN A 633 1.27 -28.25 23.12
N SER A 634 1.22 -29.23 22.22
CA SER A 634 1.98 -29.20 20.96
C SER A 634 1.25 -28.41 19.87
N LEU A 635 1.91 -28.14 18.73
CA LEU A 635 1.24 -27.77 17.48
C LEU A 635 1.46 -28.87 16.42
N TYR A 636 0.50 -29.02 15.50
CA TYR A 636 0.67 -29.77 14.25
C TYR A 636 1.18 -28.82 13.17
N CYS A 637 2.41 -29.01 12.71
CA CYS A 637 3.01 -28.23 11.64
C CYS A 637 2.95 -29.02 10.33
N ILE A 638 2.23 -28.51 9.33
CA ILE A 638 1.97 -29.18 8.06
C ILE A 638 2.46 -28.29 6.92
N GLU A 639 3.22 -28.86 5.98
CA GLU A 639 3.69 -28.17 4.79
C GLU A 639 2.52 -27.84 3.86
N SER A 640 2.37 -26.57 3.48
CA SER A 640 1.43 -26.11 2.46
C SER A 640 2.21 -25.55 1.26
N PRO A 641 1.92 -25.99 0.02
CA PRO A 641 2.49 -25.37 -1.17
C PRO A 641 1.92 -23.96 -1.37
N LEU A 642 2.71 -23.10 -2.03
CA LEU A 642 2.37 -21.71 -2.41
C LEU A 642 1.61 -21.63 -3.75
#